data_AF-A0A2N2NE28-F1
#
_entry.id   AF-A0A2N2NE28-F1
#
_cell.length_a   1.000
_cell.length_b   1.000
_cell.length_c   1.000
_cell.angle_alpha   90.00
_cell.angle_beta   90.00
_cell.angle_gamma   90.00
#
_symmetry.space_group_name_H-M   'P 1'
#
loop_
_entity.id
_entity.type
_entity.pdbx_description
1 polymer ?
#
loop_
_entity_poly.entity_id
_entity_poly.type
_entity_poly.pdbx_seq_one_letter_code
_entity_poly.pdbx_strand_id
1 'polypeptide(L)'
;MNAVIGFSPEKAWQAAIANLEMDMSRAVSSTWVKPTHLVDFSDDTFVIGCMNAYGREWLENRLTTTLQRFLMGVMNREVKVRFVVSDQEIDDGDDLTREDDPDQEDSEDNPIELDIHFSSIRNFLIEPSRVVRLPVYYLRWLPYVGSQAIFLIMALWQEYYLASGGKERKGSCKVSVRAERICQWAGISRAQFFRLLQPGSSLGWFARKIDTDHEVDKRSGRAKKSSNKYELFESPLTPGDAEDLKTFLLTHGIQDFPQSALQLAVNANPKDIFHYPVRLPQEDFGKMIPHYQTVQDIIRELIGHRLDGELGTLADQLADRLLSQGDFILVTWYFLRNWLPILGADAAMFVLVLRNLCYFNDETGEIRDAVWIEGGYQAIANRLGINNARVVANWLPAWIERGKRKDELSDRTVDEFSRRQRLQDLLALLVERIDHRINSEGCYSWKFKVQRVDPLTPQHQAIQQTVSSLLVKSEDHCVQDELDSWVSYLGNDCAERPRAERVGYETVNTGPKVVFRLSDLTKDCSETLKGILNDCFETLDLEAKDCFETLLKTLKSFKDSQKEKDSSSTQNTSILLNDPSNQLVAVVTDSSGNWSLEKLLARAGKKNRQALLDQEKNALPFVSWIIHGASQPNIQNPYSLAIAKLKENPRVGAGGASERLAAIQPRDLARLIEQSFTFYSPTDQNWRMLFAEAKRDRIRILADALGLVLDIKEETGWMSN
;
A
#
# COMPACT_ATOMS: atom_id res chain seq x y z
N MET A 1 -41.05 -45.90 24.70
CA MET A 1 -40.26 -45.83 23.45
C MET A 1 -39.65 -44.44 23.42
N ASN A 2 -38.44 -44.29 23.98
CA ASN A 2 -37.74 -43.00 23.97
C ASN A 2 -37.07 -42.89 22.60
N ALA A 3 -37.63 -42.04 21.74
CA ALA A 3 -36.99 -41.67 20.49
C ALA A 3 -35.63 -41.04 20.85
N VAL A 4 -34.55 -41.78 20.64
CA VAL A 4 -33.20 -41.23 20.67
C VAL A 4 -33.15 -40.28 19.49
N ILE A 5 -33.26 -38.98 19.77
CA ILE A 5 -33.08 -37.93 18.77
C ILE A 5 -31.59 -37.99 18.41
N GLY A 6 -31.26 -38.78 17.38
CA GLY A 6 -29.92 -38.77 16.81
C GLY A 6 -29.68 -37.39 16.22
N PHE A 7 -28.72 -36.65 16.77
CA PHE A 7 -28.24 -35.44 16.13
C PHE A 7 -27.65 -35.80 14.77
N SER A 8 -28.06 -35.11 13.71
CA SER A 8 -27.30 -35.17 12.45
C SER A 8 -25.92 -34.54 12.68
N PRO A 9 -24.88 -34.98 11.96
CA PRO A 9 -23.54 -34.40 12.08
C PRO A 9 -23.54 -32.88 11.89
N GLU A 10 -24.35 -32.33 10.97
CA GLU A 10 -24.42 -30.87 10.79
C GLU A 10 -25.04 -30.18 12.01
N LYS A 11 -26.10 -30.76 12.61
CA LYS A 11 -26.73 -30.21 13.82
C LYS A 11 -25.81 -30.30 15.04
N ALA A 12 -25.05 -31.38 15.17
CA ALA A 12 -24.06 -31.53 16.23
C ALA A 12 -22.92 -30.51 16.07
N TRP A 13 -22.49 -30.26 14.83
CA TRP A 13 -21.50 -29.23 14.51
C TRP A 13 -22.01 -27.81 14.78
N GLN A 14 -23.23 -27.47 14.35
CA GLN A 14 -23.85 -26.17 14.65
C GLN A 14 -23.97 -25.92 16.17
N ALA A 15 -24.36 -26.94 16.94
CA ALA A 15 -24.40 -26.87 18.39
C ALA A 15 -23.00 -26.68 19.01
N ALA A 16 -21.98 -27.33 18.44
CA ALA A 16 -20.60 -27.21 18.88
C ALA A 16 -20.03 -25.80 18.61
N ILE A 17 -20.32 -25.23 17.45
CA ILE A 17 -19.96 -23.84 17.12
C ILE A 17 -20.65 -22.88 18.08
N ALA A 18 -21.96 -23.00 18.30
CA ALA A 18 -22.70 -22.14 19.21
C ALA A 18 -22.16 -22.21 20.66
N ASN A 19 -21.76 -23.42 21.11
CA ASN A 19 -21.13 -23.58 22.42
C ASN A 19 -19.73 -22.95 22.48
N LEU A 20 -18.92 -23.14 21.44
CA LEU A 20 -17.59 -22.53 21.36
C LEU A 20 -17.63 -21.00 21.28
N GLU A 21 -18.64 -20.41 20.63
CA GLU A 21 -18.85 -18.96 20.59
C GLU A 21 -19.16 -18.37 21.97
N MET A 22 -19.77 -19.15 22.88
CA MET A 22 -20.03 -18.72 24.25
C MET A 22 -18.79 -18.82 25.15
N ASP A 23 -17.88 -19.75 24.85
CA ASP A 23 -16.69 -20.04 25.67
C ASP A 23 -15.46 -19.18 25.30
N MET A 24 -15.55 -18.31 24.29
CA MET A 24 -14.42 -17.50 23.83
C MET A 24 -14.77 -16.08 23.37
N SER A 25 -13.77 -15.21 23.34
CA SER A 25 -13.95 -13.82 22.89
C SER A 25 -14.43 -13.73 21.45
N ARG A 26 -15.25 -12.72 21.16
CA ARG A 26 -15.80 -12.47 19.80
C ARG A 26 -14.70 -12.28 18.76
N ALA A 27 -13.55 -11.72 19.14
CA ALA A 27 -12.40 -11.58 18.27
C ALA A 27 -11.79 -12.95 17.90
N VAL A 28 -11.63 -13.85 18.87
CA VAL A 28 -11.10 -15.20 18.64
C VAL A 28 -12.11 -16.04 17.85
N SER A 29 -13.40 -15.99 18.23
CA SER A 29 -14.47 -16.68 17.50
C SER A 29 -14.56 -16.19 16.04
N SER A 30 -14.59 -14.88 15.80
CA SER A 30 -14.65 -14.32 14.44
C SER A 30 -13.44 -14.63 13.57
N THR A 31 -12.27 -14.78 14.19
CA THR A 31 -11.01 -15.03 13.46
C THR A 31 -10.80 -16.52 13.21
N TRP A 32 -11.17 -17.40 14.13
CA TRP A 32 -10.76 -18.81 14.09
C TRP A 32 -11.91 -19.81 14.00
N VAL A 33 -13.10 -19.48 14.51
CA VAL A 33 -14.22 -20.43 14.64
C VAL A 33 -15.29 -20.17 13.58
N LYS A 34 -15.70 -18.92 13.38
CA LYS A 34 -16.65 -18.55 12.32
C LYS A 34 -16.23 -18.96 10.90
N PRO A 35 -14.93 -18.92 10.55
CA PRO A 35 -14.49 -19.36 9.23
C PRO A 35 -14.38 -20.88 9.09
N THR A 36 -14.75 -21.66 10.11
CA THR A 36 -14.69 -23.14 10.05
C THR A 36 -16.02 -23.75 9.68
N HIS A 37 -15.98 -24.80 8.88
CA HIS A 37 -17.17 -25.55 8.45
C HIS A 37 -16.89 -27.05 8.55
N LEU A 38 -17.95 -27.85 8.66
CA LEU A 38 -17.84 -29.30 8.58
C LEU A 38 -17.66 -29.69 7.11
N VAL A 39 -16.54 -30.31 6.77
CA VAL A 39 -16.21 -30.77 5.41
C VAL A 39 -16.77 -32.17 5.18
N ASP A 40 -16.60 -33.06 6.14
CA ASP A 40 -17.08 -34.44 6.07
C ASP A 40 -17.24 -35.05 7.47
N PHE A 41 -18.08 -36.08 7.58
CA PHE A 41 -18.16 -36.97 8.73
C PHE A 41 -18.20 -38.43 8.28
N SER A 42 -17.03 -39.05 8.23
CA SER A 42 -16.82 -40.46 7.88
C SER A 42 -15.97 -41.16 8.96
N ASP A 43 -16.18 -42.47 9.16
CA ASP A 43 -15.47 -43.28 10.17
C ASP A 43 -15.45 -42.66 11.59
N ASP A 44 -16.59 -42.15 12.05
CA ASP A 44 -16.76 -41.43 13.32
C ASP A 44 -15.76 -40.26 13.52
N THR A 45 -15.28 -39.66 12.42
CA THR A 45 -14.33 -38.55 12.43
C THR A 45 -14.95 -37.31 11.79
N PHE A 46 -15.07 -36.23 12.57
CA PHE A 46 -15.43 -34.91 12.07
C PHE A 46 -14.22 -34.28 11.37
N VAL A 47 -14.34 -34.02 10.07
CA VAL A 47 -13.34 -33.31 9.27
C VAL A 47 -13.76 -31.84 9.18
N ILE A 48 -13.01 -30.96 9.84
CA ILE A 48 -13.33 -29.53 9.92
C ILE A 48 -12.40 -28.74 9.00
N GLY A 49 -12.99 -27.95 8.11
CA GLY A 49 -12.31 -27.05 7.19
C GLY A 49 -11.87 -25.77 7.87
N CYS A 50 -10.64 -25.32 7.57
CA CYS A 50 -10.03 -24.12 8.14
C CYS A 50 -9.50 -23.19 7.04
N MET A 51 -9.49 -21.88 7.30
CA MET A 51 -9.09 -20.84 6.33
C MET A 51 -7.68 -20.94 5.74
N ASN A 52 -6.73 -21.56 6.44
CA ASN A 52 -5.34 -21.72 6.02
C ASN A 52 -4.61 -22.69 6.98
N ALA A 53 -3.38 -23.05 6.63
CA ALA A 53 -2.53 -23.93 7.44
C ALA A 53 -2.31 -23.45 8.88
N TYR A 54 -2.29 -22.14 9.10
CA TYR A 54 -2.13 -21.55 10.44
C TYR A 54 -3.42 -21.67 11.27
N GLY A 55 -4.59 -21.47 10.67
CA GLY A 55 -5.88 -21.74 11.30
C GLY A 55 -6.04 -23.21 11.69
N ARG A 56 -5.63 -24.13 10.80
CA ARG A 56 -5.61 -25.57 11.10
C ARG A 56 -4.78 -25.89 12.33
N GLU A 57 -3.54 -25.41 12.39
CA GLU A 57 -2.63 -25.66 13.51
C GLU A 57 -3.14 -25.03 14.82
N TRP A 58 -3.70 -23.82 14.76
CA TRP A 58 -4.28 -23.15 15.92
C TRP A 58 -5.49 -23.92 16.48
N LEU A 59 -6.38 -24.40 15.61
CA LEU A 59 -7.55 -25.18 15.97
C LEU A 59 -7.18 -26.56 16.50
N GLU A 60 -6.20 -27.23 15.88
CA GLU A 60 -5.66 -28.51 16.33
C GLU A 60 -5.11 -28.42 17.76
N ASN A 61 -4.30 -27.40 18.04
CA ASN A 61 -3.66 -27.25 19.34
C ASN A 61 -4.62 -26.84 20.46
N ARG A 62 -5.71 -26.13 20.13
CA ARG A 62 -6.54 -25.47 21.15
C ARG A 62 -7.95 -26.03 21.27
N LEU A 63 -8.58 -26.47 20.18
CA LEU A 63 -9.98 -26.84 20.16
C LEU A 63 -10.24 -28.34 19.98
N THR A 64 -9.26 -29.14 19.55
CA THR A 64 -9.45 -30.60 19.33
C THR A 64 -10.09 -31.30 20.52
N THR A 65 -9.50 -31.17 21.72
CA THR A 65 -9.99 -31.87 22.92
C THR A 65 -11.37 -31.36 23.36
N THR A 66 -11.63 -30.07 23.22
CA THR A 66 -12.90 -29.43 23.59
C THR A 66 -14.02 -29.85 22.64
N LEU A 67 -13.78 -29.77 21.33
CA LEU A 67 -14.72 -30.20 20.30
C LEU A 67 -14.99 -31.70 20.39
N GLN A 68 -13.95 -32.52 20.56
CA GLN A 68 -14.11 -33.95 20.68
C GLN A 68 -14.96 -34.31 21.91
N ARG A 69 -14.70 -33.70 23.07
CA ARG A 69 -15.49 -33.92 24.29
C ARG A 69 -16.95 -33.51 24.11
N PHE A 70 -17.19 -32.35 23.52
CA PHE A 70 -18.55 -31.85 23.26
C PHE A 70 -19.30 -32.74 22.27
N LEU A 71 -18.69 -33.08 21.14
CA LEU A 71 -19.29 -33.91 20.10
C LEU A 71 -19.52 -35.35 20.56
N MET A 72 -18.65 -35.92 21.39
CA MET A 72 -18.91 -37.22 22.04
C MET A 72 -20.16 -37.18 22.94
N GLY A 73 -20.34 -36.08 23.67
CA GLY A 73 -21.52 -35.87 24.53
C GLY A 73 -22.81 -35.70 23.73
N VAL A 74 -22.77 -34.96 22.62
CA VAL A 74 -23.94 -34.70 21.76
C VAL A 74 -24.30 -35.91 20.88
N MET A 75 -23.30 -36.61 20.34
CA MET A 75 -23.50 -37.76 19.45
C MET A 75 -23.68 -39.08 20.22
N ASN A 76 -23.37 -39.11 21.53
CA ASN A 76 -23.41 -40.28 22.40
C ASN A 76 -22.67 -41.50 21.85
N ARG A 77 -21.54 -41.26 21.18
CA ARG A 77 -20.60 -42.25 20.63
C ARG A 77 -19.19 -41.66 20.59
N GLU A 78 -18.19 -42.53 20.48
CA GLU A 78 -16.79 -42.08 20.36
C GLU A 78 -16.60 -41.42 19.00
N VAL A 79 -16.14 -40.17 19.01
CA VAL A 79 -15.88 -39.41 17.78
C VAL A 79 -14.49 -38.80 17.84
N LYS A 80 -13.86 -38.62 16.68
CA LYS A 80 -12.57 -37.95 16.51
C LYS A 80 -12.76 -36.64 15.74
N VAL A 81 -11.84 -35.71 15.92
CA VAL A 81 -11.87 -34.42 15.22
C VAL A 81 -10.54 -34.24 14.50
N ARG A 82 -10.61 -33.94 13.21
CA ARG A 82 -9.46 -33.67 12.35
C ARG A 82 -9.68 -32.36 11.61
N PHE A 83 -8.66 -31.52 11.58
CA PHE A 83 -8.72 -30.26 10.86
C PHE A 83 -7.99 -30.38 9.53
N VAL A 84 -8.56 -29.81 8.48
CA VAL A 84 -7.96 -29.75 7.14
C VAL A 84 -7.96 -28.31 6.67
N VAL A 85 -6.96 -27.95 5.86
CA VAL A 85 -6.99 -26.67 5.17
C VAL A 85 -7.96 -26.83 4.02
N SER A 86 -9.10 -26.14 4.11
CA SER A 86 -9.99 -26.04 2.97
C SER A 86 -9.44 -24.91 2.10
N ASP A 87 -8.96 -25.23 0.90
CA ASP A 87 -8.70 -24.25 -0.17
C ASP A 87 -10.01 -23.73 -0.81
N GLN A 88 -11.09 -23.72 -0.01
CA GLN A 88 -12.34 -23.09 -0.37
C GLN A 88 -12.18 -21.57 -0.20
N GLU A 89 -12.03 -20.93 -1.36
CA GLU A 89 -12.95 -19.83 -1.67
C GLU A 89 -14.35 -20.23 -1.23
N ILE A 90 -15.02 -19.29 -0.56
CA ILE A 90 -16.41 -19.43 -0.13
C ILE A 90 -17.20 -20.03 -1.31
N ASP A 91 -17.70 -21.24 -1.14
CA ASP A 91 -18.50 -21.94 -2.13
C ASP A 91 -19.78 -22.40 -1.42
N ASP A 92 -20.88 -21.74 -1.72
CA ASP A 92 -22.22 -22.27 -1.49
C ASP A 92 -22.45 -23.40 -2.52
N GLY A 93 -22.11 -24.64 -2.13
CA GLY A 93 -22.90 -25.84 -2.49
C GLY A 93 -22.40 -26.76 -3.61
N ASP A 94 -22.03 -27.98 -3.18
CA ASP A 94 -22.09 -29.30 -3.87
C ASP A 94 -21.25 -29.50 -5.16
N ASP A 95 -20.53 -30.59 -5.43
CA ASP A 95 -20.40 -31.96 -4.88
C ASP A 95 -19.08 -32.56 -5.43
N LEU A 96 -18.68 -33.67 -4.81
CA LEU A 96 -17.43 -34.42 -4.85
C LEU A 96 -16.98 -34.99 -6.21
N THR A 97 -15.67 -35.17 -6.27
CA THR A 97 -14.88 -36.11 -7.09
C THR A 97 -15.66 -37.18 -7.87
N ARG A 98 -15.57 -37.13 -9.20
CA ARG A 98 -15.52 -38.34 -10.03
C ARG A 98 -14.20 -38.37 -10.78
N GLU A 99 -13.58 -39.55 -10.75
CA GLU A 99 -12.41 -39.90 -11.55
C GLU A 99 -12.71 -39.70 -13.05
N ASP A 100 -11.67 -39.34 -13.78
CA ASP A 100 -11.68 -39.07 -15.22
C ASP A 100 -12.37 -40.18 -16.04
N ASP A 101 -13.44 -39.84 -16.74
CA ASP A 101 -13.87 -40.51 -17.98
C ASP A 101 -13.80 -39.47 -19.11
N PRO A 102 -12.97 -39.63 -20.16
CA PRO A 102 -12.60 -38.54 -21.06
C PRO A 102 -13.64 -38.19 -22.14
N ASP A 103 -14.85 -38.74 -22.11
CA ASP A 103 -15.80 -38.62 -23.23
C ASP A 103 -17.18 -38.08 -22.81
N GLN A 104 -17.28 -36.83 -22.31
CA GLN A 104 -18.50 -36.01 -22.42
C GLN A 104 -18.17 -34.52 -22.63
N GLU A 105 -18.31 -34.07 -23.89
CA GLU A 105 -18.29 -32.66 -24.31
C GLU A 105 -19.56 -31.89 -23.89
N ASP A 106 -19.36 -30.59 -23.65
CA ASP A 106 -20.23 -29.45 -23.96
C ASP A 106 -21.69 -29.46 -23.42
N SER A 107 -21.94 -28.72 -22.32
CA SER A 107 -23.05 -27.74 -22.25
C SER A 107 -23.03 -26.89 -20.97
N GLU A 108 -23.41 -25.62 -21.14
CA GLU A 108 -23.80 -24.58 -20.17
C GLU A 108 -22.73 -23.56 -19.71
N ASP A 109 -23.07 -22.30 -19.98
CA ASP A 109 -22.36 -21.05 -19.70
C ASP A 109 -22.06 -20.89 -18.21
N ASN A 110 -20.78 -20.81 -17.83
CA ASN A 110 -20.40 -20.32 -16.51
C ASN A 110 -20.21 -18.79 -16.56
N PRO A 111 -21.10 -17.99 -15.94
CA PRO A 111 -20.94 -16.55 -15.90
C PRO A 111 -19.69 -16.16 -15.08
N ILE A 112 -19.04 -15.07 -15.48
CA ILE A 112 -17.90 -14.50 -14.74
C ILE A 112 -18.42 -13.94 -13.41
N GLU A 113 -18.12 -14.62 -12.31
CA GLU A 113 -18.48 -14.14 -10.97
C GLU A 113 -17.44 -13.12 -10.46
N LEU A 114 -17.89 -11.89 -10.17
CA LEU A 114 -17.06 -10.82 -9.60
C LEU A 114 -17.30 -10.74 -8.09
N ASP A 115 -16.24 -10.94 -7.30
CA ASP A 115 -16.29 -10.77 -5.84
C ASP A 115 -15.66 -9.44 -5.38
N ILE A 116 -16.28 -8.81 -4.39
CA ILE A 116 -15.83 -7.55 -3.79
C ILE A 116 -14.65 -7.84 -2.85
N HIS A 117 -13.44 -7.76 -3.39
CA HIS A 117 -12.23 -7.98 -2.61
C HIS A 117 -12.01 -6.94 -1.49
N PHE A 118 -12.52 -5.71 -1.64
CA PHE A 118 -12.46 -4.68 -0.59
C PHE A 118 -13.74 -3.85 -0.55
N SER A 119 -14.39 -3.80 0.61
CA SER A 119 -15.60 -3.00 0.85
C SER A 119 -15.35 -1.48 0.94
N SER A 120 -14.10 -1.02 0.89
CA SER A 120 -13.79 0.41 0.87
C SER A 120 -12.42 0.69 0.26
N ILE A 121 -12.29 1.86 -0.38
CA ILE A 121 -11.01 2.39 -0.88
C ILE A 121 -9.96 2.44 0.25
N ARG A 122 -10.40 2.75 1.48
CA ARG A 122 -9.52 2.75 2.65
C ARG A 122 -8.91 1.38 2.89
N ASN A 123 -9.71 0.31 2.85
CA ASN A 123 -9.21 -1.05 3.06
C ASN A 123 -8.33 -1.52 1.90
N PHE A 124 -8.63 -1.10 0.67
CA PHE A 124 -7.75 -1.32 -0.48
C PHE A 124 -6.38 -0.66 -0.29
N LEU A 125 -6.33 0.58 0.22
CA LEU A 125 -5.07 1.29 0.44
C LEU A 125 -4.28 0.72 1.63
N ILE A 126 -4.95 0.35 2.72
CA ILE A 126 -4.30 -0.11 3.96
C ILE A 126 -3.95 -1.59 3.90
N GLU A 127 -4.80 -2.41 3.29
CA GLU A 127 -4.73 -3.88 3.30
C GLU A 127 -4.53 -4.42 4.74
N PRO A 128 -5.54 -4.31 5.63
CA PRO A 128 -5.37 -4.51 7.08
C PRO A 128 -4.88 -5.91 7.47
N SER A 129 -5.09 -6.93 6.61
CA SER A 129 -4.59 -8.29 6.81
C SER A 129 -3.10 -8.44 6.55
N ARG A 130 -2.46 -7.52 5.83
CA ARG A 130 -1.02 -7.55 5.55
C ARG A 130 -0.25 -6.92 6.71
N VAL A 131 0.23 -7.77 7.60
CA VAL A 131 0.92 -7.39 8.83
C VAL A 131 2.28 -8.04 8.98
N VAL A 132 3.14 -7.39 9.76
CA VAL A 132 4.44 -7.89 10.24
C VAL A 132 4.35 -8.02 11.75
N ARG A 133 4.84 -9.14 12.30
CA ARG A 133 4.86 -9.39 13.74
C ARG A 133 6.09 -8.74 14.37
N LEU A 134 5.88 -7.95 15.42
CA LEU A 134 6.94 -7.44 16.30
C LEU A 134 6.77 -8.07 17.69
N PRO A 135 7.64 -9.01 18.10
CA PRO A 135 7.60 -9.57 19.45
C PRO A 135 7.69 -8.48 20.51
N VAL A 136 6.83 -8.51 21.53
CA VAL A 136 6.79 -7.47 22.58
C VAL A 136 8.12 -7.41 23.34
N TYR A 137 8.80 -8.54 23.50
CA TYR A 137 10.13 -8.59 24.13
C TYR A 137 11.16 -7.69 23.45
N TYR A 138 11.05 -7.43 22.14
CA TYR A 138 11.97 -6.55 21.42
C TYR A 138 11.86 -5.09 21.89
N LEU A 139 10.77 -4.71 22.55
CA LEU A 139 10.67 -3.40 23.20
C LEU A 139 11.65 -3.24 24.37
N ARG A 140 12.08 -4.34 25.00
CA ARG A 140 13.12 -4.32 26.05
C ARG A 140 14.51 -4.04 25.48
N TRP A 141 14.73 -4.32 24.20
CA TRP A 141 15.98 -4.02 23.51
C TRP A 141 16.12 -2.55 23.09
N LEU A 142 15.03 -1.78 23.06
CA LEU A 142 15.05 -0.40 22.58
C LEU A 142 16.08 0.51 23.27
N PRO A 143 16.27 0.48 24.61
CA PRO A 143 17.31 1.28 25.27
C PRO A 143 18.74 0.92 24.84
N TYR A 144 18.96 -0.32 24.41
CA TYR A 144 20.28 -0.85 24.05
C TYR A 144 20.62 -0.56 22.59
N VAL A 145 19.67 -0.78 21.67
CA VAL A 145 19.97 -0.78 20.22
C VAL A 145 19.25 0.31 19.43
N GLY A 146 18.28 0.98 20.06
CA GLY A 146 17.46 2.02 19.46
C GLY A 146 16.45 1.50 18.43
N SER A 147 15.55 2.39 17.99
CA SER A 147 14.42 2.05 17.12
C SER A 147 14.83 1.54 15.74
N GLN A 148 15.91 2.09 15.16
CA GLN A 148 16.37 1.72 13.81
C GLN A 148 16.80 0.26 13.73
N ALA A 149 17.49 -0.25 14.75
CA ALA A 149 17.92 -1.63 14.80
C ALA A 149 16.72 -2.59 14.90
N ILE A 150 15.68 -2.21 15.67
CA ILE A 150 14.44 -3.00 15.79
C ILE A 150 13.67 -3.07 14.47
N PHE A 151 13.52 -1.95 13.74
CA PHE A 151 12.91 -2.01 12.40
C PHE A 151 13.74 -2.79 11.39
N LEU A 152 15.07 -2.74 11.50
CA LEU A 152 15.97 -3.52 10.67
C LEU A 152 15.81 -5.03 10.89
N ILE A 153 15.74 -5.47 12.15
CA ILE A 153 15.54 -6.90 12.45
C ILE A 153 14.12 -7.35 12.04
N MET A 154 13.10 -6.51 12.22
CA MET A 154 11.75 -6.78 11.69
C MET A 154 11.77 -6.97 10.16
N ALA A 155 12.48 -6.11 9.43
CA ALA A 155 12.62 -6.21 7.98
C ALA A 155 13.29 -7.52 7.55
N LEU A 156 14.34 -7.95 8.25
CA LEU A 156 15.03 -9.21 7.99
C LEU A 156 14.13 -10.42 8.24
N TRP A 157 13.38 -10.44 9.35
CA TRP A 157 12.41 -11.49 9.64
C TRP A 157 11.27 -11.52 8.63
N GLN A 158 10.79 -10.35 8.19
CA GLN A 158 9.76 -10.26 7.16
C GLN A 158 10.24 -10.85 5.83
N GLU A 159 11.47 -10.54 5.41
CA GLU A 159 12.04 -11.09 4.19
C GLU A 159 12.30 -12.60 4.29
N TYR A 160 12.70 -13.10 5.47
CA TYR A 160 12.78 -14.53 5.73
C TYR A 160 11.41 -15.22 5.60
N TYR A 161 10.36 -14.62 6.16
CA TYR A 161 8.99 -15.13 6.07
C TYR A 161 8.50 -15.17 4.61
N LEU A 162 8.74 -14.10 3.85
CA LEU A 162 8.38 -14.05 2.43
C LEU A 162 9.16 -15.08 1.59
N ALA A 163 10.44 -15.29 1.90
CA ALA A 163 11.28 -16.27 1.19
C ALA A 163 10.90 -17.73 1.51
N SER A 164 10.43 -18.00 2.72
CA SER A 164 9.98 -19.34 3.15
C SER A 164 8.55 -19.68 2.69
N GLY A 165 7.83 -18.74 2.09
CA GLY A 165 6.44 -18.93 1.67
C GLY A 165 5.50 -19.24 2.84
N GLY A 166 5.84 -18.76 4.05
CA GLY A 166 5.09 -19.03 5.27
C GLY A 166 5.17 -20.47 5.80
N LYS A 167 6.03 -21.33 5.23
CA LYS A 167 6.22 -22.71 5.70
C LYS A 167 7.00 -22.76 7.01
N GLU A 168 6.80 -23.84 7.78
CA GLU A 168 7.54 -24.12 9.02
C GLU A 168 9.06 -24.01 8.83
N ARG A 169 9.73 -23.51 9.87
CA ARG A 169 11.17 -23.25 9.89
C ARG A 169 11.95 -24.54 9.71
N LYS A 170 12.67 -24.67 8.59
CA LYS A 170 13.64 -25.77 8.37
C LYS A 170 15.04 -25.34 8.79
N GLY A 171 15.43 -25.61 10.03
CA GLY A 171 16.80 -25.43 10.52
C GLY A 171 17.27 -23.97 10.59
N SER A 172 18.55 -23.71 10.26
CA SER A 172 19.18 -22.39 10.42
C SER A 172 18.41 -21.28 9.68
N CYS A 173 18.00 -20.24 10.41
CA CYS A 173 17.23 -19.08 9.93
C CYS A 173 18.06 -18.18 8.98
N LYS A 174 18.35 -18.70 7.79
CA LYS A 174 19.16 -18.02 6.77
C LYS A 174 18.26 -17.36 5.73
N VAL A 175 18.53 -16.09 5.45
CA VAL A 175 17.81 -15.30 4.43
C VAL A 175 18.80 -14.70 3.44
N SER A 176 18.52 -14.86 2.14
CA SER A 176 19.27 -14.24 1.06
C SER A 176 18.43 -13.13 0.45
N VAL A 177 18.83 -11.88 0.62
CA VAL A 177 18.01 -10.73 0.24
C VAL A 177 18.85 -9.53 -0.20
N ARG A 178 18.29 -8.75 -1.14
CA ARG A 178 18.87 -7.49 -1.59
C ARG A 178 18.71 -6.41 -0.51
N ALA A 179 19.75 -5.60 -0.33
CA ALA A 179 19.77 -4.53 0.66
C ALA A 179 18.60 -3.54 0.50
N GLU A 180 18.17 -3.29 -0.74
CA GLU A 180 17.09 -2.36 -1.07
C GLU A 180 15.75 -2.79 -0.46
N ARG A 181 15.43 -4.10 -0.48
CA ARG A 181 14.19 -4.62 0.11
C ARG A 181 14.18 -4.45 1.62
N ILE A 182 15.31 -4.77 2.27
CA ILE A 182 15.45 -4.58 3.72
C ILE A 182 15.31 -3.10 4.09
N CYS A 183 15.97 -2.21 3.33
CA CYS A 183 15.90 -0.76 3.56
C CYS A 183 14.46 -0.23 3.44
N GLN A 184 13.68 -0.76 2.48
CA GLN A 184 12.30 -0.37 2.27
C GLN A 184 11.41 -0.74 3.46
N TRP A 185 11.55 -1.95 4.01
CA TRP A 185 10.82 -2.37 5.21
C TRP A 185 11.25 -1.64 6.48
N ALA A 186 12.55 -1.38 6.61
CA ALA A 186 13.12 -0.75 7.80
C ALA A 186 12.99 0.79 7.79
N GLY A 187 12.59 1.39 6.67
CA GLY A 187 12.47 2.84 6.52
C GLY A 187 13.81 3.58 6.66
N ILE A 188 14.92 2.94 6.27
CA ILE A 188 16.27 3.50 6.37
C ILE A 188 16.94 3.62 5.01
N SER A 189 17.88 4.55 4.89
CA SER A 189 18.73 4.67 3.69
C SER A 189 19.75 3.53 3.62
N ARG A 190 20.20 3.22 2.40
CA ARG A 190 21.29 2.25 2.15
C ARG A 190 22.56 2.58 2.95
N ALA A 191 22.87 3.87 3.14
CA ALA A 191 24.02 4.31 3.92
C ALA A 191 23.86 4.07 5.43
N GLN A 192 22.63 4.17 5.97
CA GLN A 192 22.35 3.81 7.37
C GLN A 192 22.41 2.30 7.55
N PHE A 193 21.84 1.55 6.61
CA PHE A 193 21.89 0.09 6.61
C PHE A 193 23.32 -0.46 6.69
N PHE A 194 24.24 0.01 5.83
CA PHE A 194 25.62 -0.45 5.87
C PHE A 194 26.42 0.03 7.10
N ARG A 195 25.98 1.10 7.76
CA ARG A 195 26.53 1.52 9.07
C ARG A 195 26.09 0.57 10.17
N LEU A 196 24.82 0.16 10.17
CA LEU A 196 24.24 -0.82 11.10
C LEU A 196 24.70 -2.27 10.84
N LEU A 197 25.49 -2.51 9.79
CA LEU A 197 26.05 -3.81 9.44
C LEU A 197 27.56 -3.93 9.74
N GLN A 198 28.20 -2.86 10.22
CA GLN A 198 29.62 -2.91 10.53
C GLN A 198 29.89 -3.91 11.67
N PRO A 199 31.07 -4.56 11.69
CA PRO A 199 31.47 -5.40 12.82
C PRO A 199 31.36 -4.63 14.14
N GLY A 200 30.79 -5.26 15.17
CA GLY A 200 30.55 -4.62 16.48
C GLY A 200 29.31 -3.71 16.54
N SER A 201 28.54 -3.59 15.46
CA SER A 201 27.25 -2.87 15.48
C SER A 201 26.18 -3.63 16.28
N SER A 202 25.14 -2.91 16.71
CA SER A 202 24.01 -3.46 17.46
C SER A 202 23.24 -4.58 16.76
N LEU A 203 23.36 -4.71 15.43
CA LEU A 203 22.73 -5.81 14.70
C LEU A 203 23.32 -7.18 15.08
N GLY A 204 24.58 -7.23 15.54
CA GLY A 204 25.27 -8.47 15.91
C GLY A 204 24.58 -9.25 17.03
N TRP A 205 23.71 -8.60 17.82
CA TRP A 205 22.88 -9.28 18.83
C TRP A 205 21.78 -10.15 18.23
N PHE A 206 21.35 -9.85 17.00
CA PHE A 206 20.18 -10.46 16.37
C PHE A 206 20.48 -11.19 15.07
N ALA A 207 21.57 -10.85 14.39
CA ALA A 207 21.91 -11.46 13.12
C ALA A 207 23.41 -11.37 12.85
N ARG A 208 23.91 -12.33 12.08
CA ARG A 208 25.25 -12.25 11.48
C ARG A 208 25.17 -12.29 9.96
N LYS A 209 26.01 -11.49 9.33
CA LYS A 209 26.20 -11.54 7.88
C LYS A 209 27.04 -12.77 7.52
N ILE A 210 26.58 -13.56 6.57
CA ILE A 210 27.32 -14.67 5.96
C ILE A 210 27.99 -14.14 4.68
N ASP A 211 29.16 -14.67 4.34
CA ASP A 211 29.85 -14.30 3.10
C ASP A 211 28.97 -14.52 1.86
N THR A 212 29.06 -13.54 0.96
CA THR A 212 28.33 -13.50 -0.31
C THR A 212 29.18 -14.08 -1.43
N ASP A 213 28.68 -15.12 -2.08
CA ASP A 213 29.26 -15.65 -3.33
C ASP A 213 29.11 -14.62 -4.46
N HIS A 214 30.00 -14.58 -5.45
CA HIS A 214 29.74 -13.78 -6.65
C HIS A 214 28.86 -14.58 -7.62
N GLU A 215 27.73 -14.02 -8.04
CA GLU A 215 26.93 -14.63 -9.12
C GLU A 215 27.48 -14.14 -10.46
N VAL A 216 27.64 -15.03 -11.44
CA VAL A 216 28.00 -14.63 -12.81
C VAL A 216 26.72 -14.55 -13.62
N ASP A 217 26.47 -13.40 -14.25
CA ASP A 217 25.34 -13.23 -15.15
C ASP A 217 25.52 -14.17 -16.36
N LYS A 218 24.63 -15.16 -16.49
CA LYS A 218 24.67 -16.18 -17.54
C LYS A 218 24.58 -15.61 -18.96
N ARG A 219 24.04 -14.39 -19.14
CA ARG A 219 23.90 -13.75 -20.45
C ARG A 219 25.09 -12.83 -20.81
N SER A 220 25.66 -12.13 -19.83
CA SER A 220 26.72 -11.15 -20.08
C SER A 220 28.12 -11.58 -19.64
N GLY A 221 28.24 -12.71 -18.92
CA GLY A 221 29.49 -13.18 -18.33
C GLY A 221 30.05 -12.26 -17.24
N ARG A 222 29.34 -11.18 -16.89
CA ARG A 222 29.80 -10.20 -15.89
C ARG A 222 29.47 -10.69 -14.48
N ALA A 223 30.41 -10.47 -13.57
CA ALA A 223 30.18 -10.68 -12.15
C ALA A 223 29.08 -9.74 -11.65
N LYS A 224 27.94 -10.31 -11.26
CA LYS A 224 26.83 -9.66 -10.58
C LYS A 224 27.01 -9.85 -9.08
N LYS A 225 26.87 -8.77 -8.32
CA LYS A 225 26.87 -8.86 -6.86
C LYS A 225 25.63 -9.68 -6.43
N SER A 226 25.85 -10.80 -5.75
CA SER A 226 24.76 -11.62 -5.22
C SER A 226 24.02 -10.91 -4.09
N SER A 227 22.83 -11.42 -3.79
CA SER A 227 22.08 -11.01 -2.60
C SER A 227 22.88 -11.32 -1.33
N ASN A 228 22.84 -10.40 -0.36
CA ASN A 228 23.50 -10.61 0.92
C ASN A 228 22.80 -11.75 1.68
N LYS A 229 23.59 -12.66 2.25
CA LYS A 229 23.10 -13.76 3.10
C LYS A 229 23.24 -13.36 4.56
N TYR A 230 22.17 -13.54 5.33
CA TYR A 230 22.13 -13.28 6.77
C TYR A 230 21.64 -14.52 7.50
N GLU A 231 22.19 -14.78 8.67
CA GLU A 231 21.66 -15.73 9.64
C GLU A 231 21.04 -14.95 10.79
N LEU A 232 19.77 -15.22 11.05
CA LEU A 232 18.98 -14.56 12.08
C LEU A 232 19.00 -15.41 13.35
N PHE A 233 19.08 -14.74 14.49
CA PHE A 233 19.05 -15.34 15.81
C PHE A 233 17.67 -15.17 16.43
N GLU A 234 17.23 -16.18 17.17
CA GLU A 234 15.89 -16.24 17.72
C GLU A 234 15.86 -15.61 19.12
N SER A 235 15.05 -14.57 19.30
CA SER A 235 14.70 -14.04 20.63
C SER A 235 15.88 -13.88 21.61
N PRO A 236 16.95 -13.14 21.25
CA PRO A 236 18.10 -12.95 22.14
C PRO A 236 17.70 -12.20 23.42
N LEU A 237 18.28 -12.59 24.56
CA LEU A 237 18.11 -11.86 25.83
C LEU A 237 18.93 -10.57 25.83
N THR A 238 18.39 -9.50 26.42
CA THR A 238 19.19 -8.30 26.67
C THR A 238 20.30 -8.64 27.68
N PRO A 239 21.48 -8.00 27.62
CA PRO A 239 22.53 -8.26 28.61
C PRO A 239 22.09 -7.95 30.05
N GLY A 240 21.18 -6.99 30.22
CA GLY A 240 20.61 -6.69 31.54
C GLY A 240 19.69 -7.80 32.04
N ASP A 241 18.79 -8.29 31.19
CA ASP A 241 17.88 -9.38 31.54
C ASP A 241 18.62 -10.71 31.73
N ALA A 242 19.71 -10.93 30.99
CA ALA A 242 20.60 -12.08 31.19
C ALA A 242 21.22 -12.08 32.59
N GLU A 243 21.72 -10.93 33.06
CA GLU A 243 22.29 -10.78 34.41
C GLU A 243 21.22 -10.92 35.51
N ASP A 244 20.03 -10.34 35.29
CA ASP A 244 18.90 -10.45 36.21
C ASP A 244 18.48 -11.92 36.38
N LEU A 245 18.34 -12.67 35.27
CA LEU A 245 18.04 -14.10 35.29
C LEU A 245 19.14 -14.90 35.98
N LYS A 246 20.41 -14.62 35.66
CA LYS A 246 21.56 -15.28 36.27
C LYS A 246 21.56 -15.10 37.79
N THR A 247 21.35 -13.87 38.25
CA THR A 247 21.27 -13.52 39.67
C THR A 247 20.11 -14.25 40.37
N PHE A 248 18.95 -14.28 39.73
CA PHE A 248 17.77 -14.97 40.24
C PHE A 248 18.04 -16.47 40.42
N LEU A 249 18.55 -17.14 39.39
CA LEU A 249 18.79 -18.59 39.43
C LEU A 249 19.88 -18.99 40.43
N LEU A 250 20.95 -18.20 40.55
CA LEU A 250 22.00 -18.42 41.56
C LEU A 250 21.47 -18.29 42.99
N THR A 251 20.64 -17.27 43.24
CA THR A 251 20.04 -17.04 44.58
C THR A 251 19.13 -18.19 45.00
N HIS A 252 18.51 -18.88 44.04
CA HIS A 252 17.65 -20.04 44.28
C HIS A 252 18.36 -21.39 44.13
N GLY A 253 19.69 -21.40 44.14
CA GLY A 253 20.48 -22.63 44.25
C GLY A 253 20.49 -23.50 43.00
N ILE A 254 20.46 -22.93 41.79
CA ILE A 254 20.49 -23.70 40.53
C ILE A 254 21.69 -24.65 40.41
N GLN A 255 22.82 -24.34 41.07
CA GLN A 255 24.02 -25.19 41.04
C GLN A 255 23.85 -26.48 41.84
N ASP A 256 23.08 -26.43 42.93
CA ASP A 256 22.86 -27.58 43.82
C ASP A 256 21.57 -28.33 43.45
N PHE A 257 20.50 -27.59 43.11
CA PHE A 257 19.16 -28.13 42.84
C PHE A 257 18.56 -27.51 41.56
N PRO A 258 19.09 -27.84 40.37
CA PRO A 258 18.74 -27.17 39.12
C PRO A 258 17.26 -27.31 38.76
N GLN A 259 16.68 -28.49 38.94
CA GLN A 259 15.27 -28.75 38.63
C GLN A 259 14.32 -27.92 39.50
N SER A 260 14.57 -27.88 40.82
CA SER A 260 13.75 -27.11 41.76
C SER A 260 13.87 -25.60 41.52
N ALA A 261 15.08 -25.10 41.24
CA ALA A 261 15.31 -23.70 40.91
C ALA A 261 14.59 -23.28 39.62
N LEU A 262 14.63 -24.12 38.58
CA LEU A 262 13.92 -23.87 37.33
C LEU A 262 12.40 -23.97 37.48
N GLN A 263 11.88 -24.95 38.22
CA GLN A 263 10.45 -25.03 38.53
C GLN A 263 9.96 -23.80 39.29
N LEU A 264 10.75 -23.28 40.23
CA LEU A 264 10.43 -22.02 40.92
C LEU A 264 10.42 -20.85 39.93
N ALA A 265 11.43 -20.73 39.07
CA ALA A 265 11.52 -19.68 38.06
C ALA A 265 10.34 -19.72 37.07
N VAL A 266 9.95 -20.91 36.60
CA VAL A 266 8.80 -21.11 35.68
C VAL A 266 7.51 -20.66 36.34
N ASN A 267 7.37 -20.78 37.66
CA ASN A 267 6.16 -20.38 38.38
C ASN A 267 6.18 -18.91 38.85
N ALA A 268 7.36 -18.28 38.92
CA ALA A 268 7.51 -16.90 39.35
C ALA A 268 6.88 -15.89 38.36
N ASN A 269 6.49 -14.71 38.85
CA ASN A 269 6.07 -13.64 37.94
C ASN A 269 7.31 -13.11 37.21
N PRO A 270 7.27 -12.85 35.88
CA PRO A 270 8.41 -12.27 35.17
C PRO A 270 8.98 -11.00 35.81
N LYS A 271 8.16 -10.21 36.52
CA LYS A 271 8.60 -9.02 37.27
C LYS A 271 9.49 -9.32 38.49
N ASP A 272 9.44 -10.55 39.00
CA ASP A 272 10.25 -11.00 40.12
C ASP A 272 11.61 -11.52 39.64
N ILE A 273 11.75 -11.78 38.33
CA ILE A 273 12.97 -12.23 37.67
C ILE A 273 13.67 -11.04 36.98
N PHE A 274 12.97 -10.30 36.14
CA PHE A 274 13.52 -9.16 35.40
C PHE A 274 13.19 -7.82 36.05
N HIS A 275 14.05 -6.83 35.85
CA HIS A 275 13.78 -5.46 36.27
C HIS A 275 12.69 -4.77 35.42
N TYR A 276 11.82 -4.00 36.09
CA TYR A 276 10.80 -3.13 35.47
C TYR A 276 10.82 -1.74 36.12
N PRO A 277 10.99 -0.65 35.34
CA PRO A 277 11.24 -0.59 33.89
C PRO A 277 12.52 -1.32 33.47
N VAL A 278 12.67 -1.63 32.18
CA VAL A 278 13.88 -2.32 31.69
C VAL A 278 15.15 -1.56 32.07
N ARG A 279 16.20 -2.31 32.42
CA ARG A 279 17.52 -1.78 32.77
C ARG A 279 18.09 -0.97 31.61
N LEU A 280 18.71 0.18 31.91
CA LEU A 280 19.42 0.97 30.91
C LEU A 280 20.83 0.38 30.66
N PRO A 281 21.37 0.52 29.44
CA PRO A 281 22.73 0.06 29.15
C PRO A 281 23.75 0.76 30.06
N GLN A 282 24.73 0.00 30.55
CA GLN A 282 25.88 0.53 31.28
C GLN A 282 26.81 1.31 30.33
N GLU A 283 27.68 2.17 30.88
CA GLU A 283 28.57 3.03 30.08
C GLU A 283 29.52 2.24 29.15
N ASP A 284 29.85 1.01 29.52
CA ASP A 284 30.71 0.09 28.79
C ASP A 284 29.97 -0.79 27.78
N PHE A 285 28.63 -0.73 27.71
CA PHE A 285 27.82 -1.50 26.75
C PHE A 285 28.29 -1.30 25.30
N GLY A 286 28.65 -0.06 24.92
CA GLY A 286 29.16 0.24 23.57
C GLY A 286 30.51 -0.43 23.23
N LYS A 287 31.22 -0.98 24.22
CA LYS A 287 32.47 -1.75 24.05
C LYS A 287 32.22 -3.26 24.02
N MET A 288 31.04 -3.72 24.43
CA MET A 288 30.71 -5.14 24.43
C MET A 288 30.63 -5.67 23.00
N ILE A 289 31.19 -6.86 22.79
CA ILE A 289 31.06 -7.57 21.53
C ILE A 289 29.67 -8.23 21.52
N PRO A 290 28.80 -7.91 20.55
CA PRO A 290 27.49 -8.53 20.46
C PRO A 290 27.59 -10.05 20.37
N HIS A 291 26.86 -10.74 21.24
CA HIS A 291 26.82 -12.21 21.28
C HIS A 291 25.39 -12.69 21.48
N TYR A 292 24.99 -13.69 20.70
CA TYR A 292 23.69 -14.31 20.83
C TYR A 292 23.62 -15.13 22.13
N GLN A 293 22.72 -14.74 23.04
CA GLN A 293 22.50 -15.42 24.32
C GLN A 293 21.02 -15.73 24.51
N THR A 294 20.71 -16.98 24.85
CA THR A 294 19.36 -17.46 25.17
C THR A 294 19.23 -17.82 26.65
N VAL A 295 17.99 -18.04 27.11
CA VAL A 295 17.71 -18.56 28.45
C VAL A 295 18.42 -19.90 28.66
N GLN A 296 18.38 -20.78 27.66
CA GLN A 296 19.03 -22.08 27.65
C GLN A 296 20.55 -21.96 27.77
N ASP A 297 21.16 -20.98 27.09
CA ASP A 297 22.60 -20.74 27.20
C ASP A 297 23.02 -20.32 28.61
N ILE A 298 22.24 -19.45 29.26
CA ILE A 298 22.50 -19.00 30.65
C ILE A 298 22.36 -20.17 31.63
N ILE A 299 21.30 -20.96 31.50
CA ILE A 299 21.08 -22.13 32.36
C ILE A 299 22.22 -23.14 32.17
N ARG A 300 22.62 -23.40 30.92
CA ARG A 300 23.73 -24.29 30.58
C ARG A 300 25.07 -23.80 31.17
N GLU A 301 25.32 -22.50 31.13
CA GLU A 301 26.52 -21.90 31.76
C GLU A 301 26.53 -22.11 33.28
N LEU A 302 25.38 -21.91 33.94
CA LEU A 302 25.26 -22.02 35.39
C LEU A 302 25.37 -23.46 35.91
N ILE A 303 24.80 -24.42 35.19
CA ILE A 303 24.80 -25.83 35.55
C ILE A 303 26.11 -26.52 35.12
N GLY A 304 26.77 -26.03 34.07
CA GLY A 304 28.06 -26.55 33.59
C GLY A 304 27.97 -27.81 32.71
N HIS A 305 26.77 -28.32 32.42
CA HIS A 305 26.55 -29.43 31.49
C HIS A 305 25.37 -29.16 30.55
N ARG A 306 25.21 -29.99 29.51
CA ARG A 306 24.10 -29.86 28.55
C ARG A 306 22.76 -30.10 29.24
N LEU A 307 21.74 -29.38 28.78
CA LEU A 307 20.36 -29.57 29.21
C LEU A 307 19.81 -30.82 28.51
N ASP A 308 19.34 -31.79 29.29
CA ASP A 308 18.71 -33.01 28.81
C ASP A 308 17.41 -33.30 29.60
N GLY A 309 16.55 -34.12 29.00
CA GLY A 309 15.28 -34.55 29.60
C GLY A 309 14.46 -33.39 30.17
N GLU A 310 14.16 -33.48 31.46
CA GLU A 310 13.30 -32.53 32.16
C GLU A 310 13.90 -31.13 32.27
N LEU A 311 15.22 -31.00 32.45
CA LEU A 311 15.89 -29.70 32.53
C LEU A 311 15.76 -28.91 31.23
N GLY A 312 15.82 -29.59 30.08
CA GLY A 312 15.56 -28.98 28.77
C GLY A 312 14.14 -28.45 28.68
N THR A 313 13.15 -29.28 29.05
CA THR A 313 11.73 -28.88 28.99
C THR A 313 11.41 -27.70 29.91
N LEU A 314 11.98 -27.66 31.12
CA LEU A 314 11.81 -26.54 32.05
C LEU A 314 12.48 -25.27 31.54
N ALA A 315 13.64 -25.38 30.88
CA ALA A 315 14.31 -24.24 30.27
C ALA A 315 13.49 -23.64 29.12
N ASP A 316 12.87 -24.49 28.29
CA ASP A 316 12.00 -24.04 27.20
C ASP A 316 10.74 -23.36 27.74
N GLN A 317 10.08 -23.95 28.75
CA GLN A 317 8.94 -23.33 29.43
C GLN A 317 9.29 -21.96 30.05
N LEU A 318 10.48 -21.86 30.65
CA LEU A 318 10.96 -20.61 31.22
C LEU A 318 11.22 -19.57 30.12
N ALA A 319 11.84 -19.98 29.00
CA ALA A 319 12.08 -19.12 27.85
C ALA A 319 10.76 -18.59 27.26
N ASP A 320 9.78 -19.47 27.06
CA ASP A 320 8.46 -19.10 26.52
C ASP A 320 7.74 -18.09 27.40
N ARG A 321 7.81 -18.28 28.73
CA ARG A 321 7.20 -17.38 29.71
C ARG A 321 7.90 -16.02 29.76
N LEU A 322 9.24 -15.98 29.76
CA LEU A 322 10.02 -14.76 29.91
C LEU A 322 10.09 -13.92 28.64
N LEU A 323 10.25 -14.56 27.49
CA LEU A 323 10.29 -13.91 26.18
C LEU A 323 8.89 -13.65 25.63
N SER A 324 7.87 -14.26 26.26
CA SER A 324 6.45 -14.15 25.89
C SER A 324 6.28 -14.37 24.39
N GLN A 325 6.72 -15.53 23.87
CA GLN A 325 6.77 -15.80 22.42
C GLN A 325 5.42 -15.62 21.70
N GLY A 326 4.31 -15.70 22.43
CA GLY A 326 2.96 -15.45 21.94
C GLY A 326 2.53 -13.97 21.91
N ASP A 327 3.27 -13.06 22.55
CA ASP A 327 2.92 -11.64 22.64
C ASP A 327 3.62 -10.85 21.55
N PHE A 328 2.83 -10.27 20.64
CA PHE A 328 3.35 -9.48 19.53
C PHE A 328 2.45 -8.29 19.19
N ILE A 329 3.08 -7.25 18.66
CA ILE A 329 2.42 -6.12 18.02
C ILE A 329 2.29 -6.44 16.54
N LEU A 330 1.07 -6.37 16.01
CA LEU A 330 0.82 -6.46 14.58
C LEU A 330 1.02 -5.08 13.95
N VAL A 331 2.02 -4.96 13.07
CA VAL A 331 2.34 -3.72 12.36
C VAL A 331 1.94 -3.88 10.90
N THR A 332 1.04 -3.05 10.40
CA THR A 332 0.58 -3.15 9.01
C THR A 332 1.72 -2.84 8.03
N TRP A 333 1.67 -3.46 6.85
CA TRP A 333 2.55 -3.10 5.73
C TRP A 333 2.40 -1.63 5.38
N TYR A 334 1.18 -1.11 5.48
CA TYR A 334 0.88 0.29 5.25
C TYR A 334 1.66 1.20 6.21
N PHE A 335 1.71 0.89 7.50
CA PHE A 335 2.48 1.65 8.47
C PHE A 335 3.99 1.65 8.14
N LEU A 336 4.56 0.47 7.85
CA LEU A 336 5.98 0.35 7.53
C LEU A 336 6.38 1.05 6.22
N ARG A 337 5.51 1.03 5.21
CA ARG A 337 5.83 1.59 3.89
C ARG A 337 5.48 3.06 3.75
N ASN A 338 4.48 3.55 4.49
CA ASN A 338 3.96 4.91 4.31
C ASN A 338 4.18 5.81 5.53
N TRP A 339 4.03 5.30 6.76
CA TRP A 339 4.20 6.12 7.97
C TRP A 339 5.65 6.16 8.45
N LEU A 340 6.31 4.99 8.53
CA LEU A 340 7.68 4.88 9.03
C LEU A 340 8.68 5.78 8.27
N PRO A 341 8.68 5.86 6.93
CA PRO A 341 9.64 6.71 6.21
C PRO A 341 9.42 8.21 6.44
N ILE A 342 8.20 8.63 6.78
CA ILE A 342 7.84 10.04 6.96
C ILE A 342 8.08 10.48 8.41
N LEU A 343 7.74 9.62 9.39
CA LEU A 343 7.95 9.89 10.82
C LEU A 343 9.41 9.69 11.24
N GLY A 344 10.10 8.74 10.60
CA GLY A 344 11.37 8.22 11.06
C GLY A 344 11.20 7.17 12.17
N ALA A 345 12.24 6.36 12.36
CA ALA A 345 12.20 5.19 13.24
C ALA A 345 11.79 5.51 14.69
N ASP A 346 12.32 6.58 15.28
CA ASP A 346 12.09 6.86 16.70
C ASP A 346 10.64 7.31 16.98
N ALA A 347 10.09 8.22 16.19
CA ALA A 347 8.71 8.65 16.32
C ALA A 347 7.72 7.53 15.93
N ALA A 348 8.04 6.72 14.92
CA ALA A 348 7.23 5.56 14.57
C ALA A 348 7.23 4.50 15.69
N MET A 349 8.38 4.22 16.31
CA MET A 349 8.47 3.27 17.42
C MET A 349 7.78 3.80 18.68
N PHE A 350 7.81 5.11 18.93
CA PHE A 350 7.03 5.74 19.99
C PHE A 350 5.52 5.43 19.84
N VAL A 351 4.98 5.51 18.62
CA VAL A 351 3.58 5.14 18.33
C VAL A 351 3.33 3.66 18.64
N LEU A 352 4.22 2.76 18.22
CA LEU A 352 4.06 1.31 18.47
C LEU A 352 4.13 0.97 19.97
N VAL A 353 5.04 1.60 20.71
CA VAL A 353 5.16 1.45 22.16
C VAL A 353 3.88 1.91 22.87
N LEU A 354 3.28 3.02 22.43
CA LEU A 354 2.02 3.51 22.97
C LEU A 354 0.84 2.59 22.63
N ARG A 355 0.78 2.08 21.39
CA ARG A 355 -0.25 1.12 20.97
C ARG A 355 -0.19 -0.17 21.77
N ASN A 356 1.01 -0.64 22.12
CA ASN A 356 1.19 -1.81 22.98
C ASN A 356 0.61 -1.62 24.40
N LEU A 357 0.46 -0.38 24.85
CA LEU A 357 -0.11 -0.06 26.16
C LEU A 357 -1.63 0.18 26.12
N CYS A 358 -2.22 0.17 24.91
CA CYS A 358 -3.65 0.25 24.70
C CYS A 358 -4.25 -1.15 24.69
N TYR A 359 -5.48 -1.30 25.18
CA TYR A 359 -6.19 -2.58 25.11
C TYR A 359 -7.68 -2.36 24.82
N PHE A 360 -8.32 -3.45 24.44
CA PHE A 360 -9.77 -3.57 24.40
C PHE A 360 -10.15 -4.71 25.33
N ASN A 361 -10.95 -4.42 26.34
CA ASN A 361 -11.55 -5.43 27.18
C ASN A 361 -12.89 -5.82 26.53
N ASP A 362 -12.98 -7.06 26.11
CA ASP A 362 -14.12 -7.61 25.36
C ASP A 362 -15.34 -7.88 26.25
N GLU A 363 -15.13 -8.23 27.52
CA GLU A 363 -16.21 -8.44 28.50
C GLU A 363 -16.93 -7.14 28.87
N THR A 364 -16.18 -6.06 29.06
CA THR A 364 -16.70 -4.75 29.48
C THR A 364 -16.96 -3.81 28.32
N GLY A 365 -16.40 -4.10 27.14
CA GLY A 365 -16.35 -3.16 26.01
C GLY A 365 -15.40 -1.96 26.24
N GLU A 366 -14.62 -1.94 27.33
CA GLU A 366 -13.70 -0.84 27.63
C GLU A 366 -12.62 -0.75 26.56
N ILE A 367 -12.60 0.36 25.83
CA ILE A 367 -11.51 0.71 24.93
C ILE A 367 -10.57 1.66 25.69
N ARG A 368 -9.41 1.14 26.09
CA ARG A 368 -8.36 1.98 26.63
C ARG A 368 -7.42 2.42 25.52
N ASP A 369 -7.67 3.61 25.00
CA ASP A 369 -6.85 4.30 24.00
C ASP A 369 -6.01 5.45 24.60
N ALA A 370 -6.11 5.66 25.92
CA ALA A 370 -5.36 6.68 26.66
C ALA A 370 -4.36 6.06 27.64
N VAL A 371 -3.10 6.49 27.54
CA VAL A 371 -1.95 5.89 28.24
C VAL A 371 -1.17 6.94 29.01
N TRP A 372 -0.85 6.64 30.26
CA TRP A 372 0.08 7.42 31.08
C TRP A 372 1.51 6.92 30.91
N ILE A 373 2.45 7.84 30.73
CA ILE A 373 3.88 7.58 30.82
C ILE A 373 4.46 8.39 31.98
N GLU A 374 4.95 7.68 32.98
CA GLU A 374 5.64 8.24 34.14
C GLU A 374 7.06 8.66 33.79
N GLY A 375 7.56 9.77 34.37
CA GLY A 375 8.92 10.26 34.13
C GLY A 375 9.11 11.08 32.85
N GLY A 376 8.02 11.42 32.18
CA GLY A 376 7.95 12.47 31.18
C GLY A 376 8.75 12.15 29.91
N TYR A 377 9.34 13.18 29.29
CA TYR A 377 10.12 12.99 28.07
C TYR A 377 11.42 12.22 28.28
N GLN A 378 12.00 12.29 29.47
CA GLN A 378 13.22 11.54 29.78
C GLN A 378 12.95 10.04 29.81
N ALA A 379 11.85 9.61 30.43
CA ALA A 379 11.46 8.21 30.43
C ALA A 379 11.20 7.66 29.01
N ILE A 380 10.54 8.45 28.15
CA ILE A 380 10.31 8.08 26.75
C ILE A 380 11.64 7.97 26.01
N ALA A 381 12.55 8.93 26.18
CA ALA A 381 13.84 8.93 25.54
C ALA A 381 14.69 7.73 25.96
N ASN A 382 14.77 7.47 27.28
CA ASN A 382 15.45 6.31 27.84
C ASN A 382 14.88 4.99 27.27
N ARG A 383 13.55 4.87 27.21
CA ARG A 383 12.87 3.69 26.67
C ARG A 383 13.17 3.45 25.19
N LEU A 384 13.33 4.52 24.40
CA LEU A 384 13.63 4.43 22.96
C LEU A 384 15.13 4.38 22.63
N GLY A 385 16.01 4.45 23.64
CA GLY A 385 17.46 4.53 23.41
C GLY A 385 17.93 5.87 22.84
N ILE A 386 17.22 6.97 23.16
CA ILE A 386 17.51 8.31 22.68
C ILE A 386 18.28 9.09 23.76
N ASN A 387 19.50 9.52 23.42
CA ASN A 387 20.37 10.23 24.36
C ASN A 387 19.83 11.60 24.82
N ASN A 388 19.07 12.29 23.96
CA ASN A 388 18.59 13.64 24.24
C ASN A 388 17.06 13.71 24.26
N ALA A 389 16.47 13.83 25.44
CA ALA A 389 15.02 13.93 25.62
C ALA A 389 14.37 15.13 24.93
N ARG A 390 15.14 16.17 24.55
CA ARG A 390 14.62 17.29 23.74
C ARG A 390 14.15 16.83 22.35
N VAL A 391 14.70 15.73 21.82
CA VAL A 391 14.25 15.15 20.55
C VAL A 391 12.79 14.74 20.66
N VAL A 392 12.43 14.02 21.73
CA VAL A 392 11.05 13.62 22.02
C VAL A 392 10.16 14.83 22.24
N ALA A 393 10.64 15.83 22.99
CA ALA A 393 9.89 17.06 23.24
C ALA A 393 9.57 17.83 21.94
N ASN A 394 10.43 17.75 20.92
CA ASN A 394 10.21 18.41 19.63
C ASN A 394 9.16 17.72 18.75
N TRP A 395 8.83 16.45 19.01
CA TRP A 395 7.80 15.73 18.25
C TRP A 395 6.38 16.17 18.59
N LEU A 396 6.21 16.87 19.71
CA LEU A 396 4.91 17.28 20.22
C LEU A 396 4.88 18.81 20.33
N PRO A 397 3.69 19.44 20.20
CA PRO A 397 3.55 20.87 20.42
C PRO A 397 4.05 21.28 21.81
N ALA A 398 4.56 22.50 21.94
CA ALA A 398 4.93 23.03 23.25
C ALA A 398 3.67 23.15 24.13
N TRP A 399 3.72 22.62 25.36
CA TRP A 399 2.60 22.76 26.30
C TRP A 399 2.52 24.15 26.92
N ILE A 400 3.67 24.76 27.15
CA ILE A 400 3.82 26.09 27.74
C ILE A 400 4.46 26.98 26.69
N GLU A 401 3.76 28.03 26.27
CA GLU A 401 4.33 29.07 25.42
C GLU A 401 5.49 29.74 26.17
N ARG A 402 6.72 29.54 25.69
CA ARG A 402 7.87 30.28 26.21
C ARG A 402 7.89 31.67 25.57
N GLY A 403 8.09 32.70 26.40
CA GLY A 403 7.96 34.12 26.06
C GLY A 403 8.80 34.62 24.89
N LYS A 404 8.44 35.83 24.44
CA LYS A 404 8.85 36.59 23.23
C LYS A 404 9.98 35.95 22.40
N ARG A 405 9.58 35.42 21.24
CA ARG A 405 10.47 35.05 20.14
C ARG A 405 11.23 36.28 19.65
N LYS A 406 12.47 36.10 19.18
CA LYS A 406 13.20 37.16 18.46
C LYS A 406 12.38 37.57 17.23
N ASP A 407 12.28 38.87 16.98
CA ASP A 407 11.52 39.43 15.85
C ASP A 407 12.15 39.08 14.49
N GLU A 408 13.46 38.82 14.46
CA GLU A 408 14.18 38.37 13.26
C GLU A 408 14.73 36.94 13.45
N LEU A 409 14.27 36.01 12.60
CA LEU A 409 14.75 34.63 12.52
C LEU A 409 15.53 34.45 11.22
N SER A 410 16.66 33.74 11.27
CA SER A 410 17.39 33.34 10.06
C SER A 410 16.58 32.32 9.24
N ASP A 411 16.73 32.28 7.92
CA ASP A 411 16.07 31.30 7.03
C ASP A 411 16.23 29.84 7.52
N ARG A 412 17.46 29.45 7.92
CA ARG A 412 17.73 28.11 8.48
C ARG A 412 16.89 27.76 9.72
N THR A 413 16.55 28.78 10.52
CA THR A 413 15.75 28.61 11.73
C THR A 413 14.27 28.47 11.36
N VAL A 414 13.80 29.23 10.37
CA VAL A 414 12.44 29.12 9.81
C VAL A 414 12.22 27.74 9.16
N ASP A 415 13.20 27.24 8.40
CA ASP A 415 13.15 25.92 7.78
C ASP A 415 13.06 24.80 8.82
N GLU A 416 13.88 24.89 9.89
CA GLU A 416 13.88 23.91 10.97
C GLU A 416 12.56 23.94 11.76
N PHE A 417 11.98 25.12 12.00
CA PHE A 417 10.64 25.24 12.60
C PHE A 417 9.57 24.60 11.70
N SER A 418 9.61 24.89 10.39
CA SER A 418 8.66 24.32 9.42
C SER A 418 8.80 22.79 9.31
N ARG A 419 10.02 22.25 9.40
CA ARG A 419 10.28 20.81 9.46
C ARG A 419 9.68 20.19 10.73
N ARG A 420 9.85 20.83 11.88
CA ARG A 420 9.29 20.35 13.16
C ARG A 420 7.77 20.39 13.16
N GLN A 421 7.17 21.48 12.68
CA GLN A 421 5.72 21.60 12.59
C GLN A 421 5.13 20.48 11.74
N ARG A 422 5.70 20.20 10.56
CA ARG A 422 5.26 19.07 9.72
C ARG A 422 5.30 17.73 10.43
N LEU A 423 6.35 17.45 11.21
CA LEU A 423 6.42 16.21 11.99
C LEU A 423 5.37 16.16 13.10
N GLN A 424 5.12 17.29 13.77
CA GLN A 424 4.09 17.41 14.81
C GLN A 424 2.69 17.17 14.22
N ASP A 425 2.38 17.79 13.09
CA ASP A 425 1.07 17.64 12.41
C ASP A 425 0.83 16.19 11.98
N LEU A 426 1.87 15.52 11.46
CA LEU A 426 1.80 14.12 11.08
C LEU A 426 1.66 13.18 12.29
N LEU A 427 2.43 13.42 13.36
CA LEU A 427 2.35 12.59 14.56
C LEU A 427 1.02 12.79 15.29
N ALA A 428 0.42 13.97 15.25
CA ALA A 428 -0.88 14.28 15.85
C ALA A 428 -2.02 13.42 15.29
N LEU A 429 -1.90 12.92 14.05
CA LEU A 429 -2.85 11.97 13.46
C LEU A 429 -2.81 10.60 14.13
N LEU A 430 -1.72 10.27 14.83
CA LEU A 430 -1.49 8.98 15.47
C LEU A 430 -1.52 9.07 17.01
N VAL A 431 -0.97 10.13 17.57
CA VAL A 431 -0.79 10.32 19.01
C VAL A 431 -1.03 11.77 19.38
N GLU A 432 -1.95 11.99 20.31
CA GLU A 432 -2.25 13.30 20.87
C GLU A 432 -1.88 13.32 22.36
N ARG A 433 -1.21 14.38 22.81
CA ARG A 433 -0.95 14.57 24.24
C ARG A 433 -2.11 15.33 24.87
N ILE A 434 -2.84 14.67 25.77
CA ILE A 434 -4.12 15.16 26.31
C ILE A 434 -4.06 15.67 27.75
N ASP A 435 -3.09 15.22 28.54
CA ASP A 435 -3.01 15.58 29.96
C ASP A 435 -1.58 15.47 30.52
N HIS A 436 -1.36 16.05 31.70
CA HIS A 436 -0.11 15.95 32.45
C HIS A 436 -0.35 15.99 33.96
N ARG A 437 0.54 15.34 34.70
CA ARG A 437 0.58 15.43 36.17
C ARG A 437 2.01 15.51 36.66
N ILE A 438 2.17 15.98 37.89
CA ILE A 438 3.45 15.99 38.60
C ILE A 438 3.33 14.98 39.73
N ASN A 439 4.24 14.02 39.77
CA ASN A 439 4.29 13.03 40.85
C ASN A 439 4.87 13.65 42.12
N SER A 440 4.75 12.95 43.26
CA SER A 440 5.29 13.38 44.56
C SER A 440 6.79 13.68 44.55
N GLU A 441 7.53 13.11 43.61
CA GLU A 441 8.98 13.32 43.40
C GLU A 441 9.31 14.52 42.49
N GLY A 442 8.30 15.27 42.03
CA GLY A 442 8.48 16.41 41.11
C GLY A 442 8.68 16.02 39.64
N CYS A 443 8.62 14.73 39.31
CA CYS A 443 8.69 14.23 37.94
C CYS A 443 7.37 14.47 37.18
N TYR A 444 7.48 15.00 35.97
CA TYR A 444 6.34 15.14 35.06
C TYR A 444 5.92 13.79 34.50
N SER A 445 4.62 13.58 34.35
CA SER A 445 4.03 12.43 33.66
C SER A 445 3.06 12.94 32.61
N TRP A 446 3.03 12.27 31.46
CA TRP A 446 2.23 12.68 30.31
C TRP A 446 1.18 11.63 29.98
N LYS A 447 -0.03 12.09 29.64
CA LYS A 447 -1.11 11.24 29.13
C LYS A 447 -1.25 11.43 27.63
N PHE A 448 -1.29 10.33 26.89
CA PHE A 448 -1.41 10.29 25.45
C PHE A 448 -2.69 9.58 25.04
N LYS A 449 -3.44 10.16 24.11
CA LYS A 449 -4.49 9.47 23.35
C LYS A 449 -3.87 8.89 22.09
N VAL A 450 -4.17 7.63 21.79
CA VAL A 450 -3.45 6.83 20.81
C VAL A 450 -4.42 6.26 19.78
N GLN A 451 -4.17 6.54 18.52
CA GLN A 451 -4.91 5.97 17.42
C GLN A 451 -4.49 4.50 17.18
N ARG A 452 -5.40 3.57 17.48
CA ARG A 452 -5.12 2.12 17.44
C ARG A 452 -5.04 1.53 16.03
N VAL A 453 -5.71 2.15 15.05
CA VAL A 453 -5.72 1.71 13.64
C VAL A 453 -5.02 2.75 12.78
N ASP A 454 -4.24 2.34 11.80
CA ASP A 454 -3.53 3.28 10.94
C ASP A 454 -4.48 4.24 10.20
N PRO A 455 -4.33 5.56 10.41
CA PRO A 455 -4.98 6.55 9.57
C PRO A 455 -4.32 6.57 8.19
N LEU A 456 -5.05 7.07 7.19
CA LEU A 456 -4.44 7.35 5.90
C LEU A 456 -3.45 8.51 6.04
N THR A 457 -2.39 8.48 5.24
CA THR A 457 -1.50 9.65 5.15
C THR A 457 -2.28 10.77 4.46
N PRO A 458 -1.92 12.05 4.65
CA PRO A 458 -2.61 13.16 3.97
C PRO A 458 -2.68 12.98 2.45
N GLN A 459 -1.62 12.42 1.85
CA GLN A 459 -1.59 12.08 0.43
C GLN A 459 -2.63 11.01 0.07
N HIS A 460 -2.70 9.91 0.81
CA HIS A 460 -3.66 8.84 0.55
C HIS A 460 -5.11 9.22 0.88
N GLN A 461 -5.31 10.14 1.83
CA GLN A 461 -6.62 10.72 2.11
C GLN A 461 -7.11 11.56 0.92
N ALA A 462 -6.25 12.36 0.29
CA ALA A 462 -6.59 13.12 -0.92
C ALA A 462 -6.93 12.18 -2.09
N ILE A 463 -6.18 11.08 -2.25
CA ILE A 463 -6.50 10.04 -3.25
C ILE A 463 -7.87 9.42 -2.94
N GLN A 464 -8.12 9.03 -1.69
CA GLN A 464 -9.41 8.47 -1.30
C GLN A 464 -10.57 9.42 -1.63
N GLN A 465 -10.45 10.70 -1.31
CA GLN A 465 -11.47 11.71 -1.61
C GLN A 465 -11.71 11.88 -3.11
N THR A 466 -10.62 11.96 -3.89
CA THR A 466 -10.69 12.11 -5.35
C THR A 466 -11.34 10.88 -5.99
N VAL A 467 -10.90 9.68 -5.63
CA VAL A 467 -11.48 8.42 -6.14
C VAL A 467 -12.93 8.28 -5.72
N SER A 468 -13.29 8.62 -4.48
CA SER A 468 -14.69 8.58 -4.03
C SER A 468 -15.55 9.54 -4.86
N SER A 469 -15.06 10.75 -5.15
CA SER A 469 -15.79 11.69 -6.01
C SER A 469 -15.94 11.19 -7.45
N LEU A 470 -14.95 10.47 -7.98
CA LEU A 470 -15.02 9.87 -9.31
C LEU A 470 -16.04 8.72 -9.35
N LEU A 471 -16.07 7.88 -8.30
CA LEU A 471 -17.05 6.79 -8.20
C LEU A 471 -18.48 7.33 -8.13
N VAL A 472 -18.74 8.35 -7.30
CA VAL A 472 -20.07 8.99 -7.24
C VAL A 472 -20.48 9.56 -8.60
N LYS A 473 -19.56 10.24 -9.31
CA LYS A 473 -19.85 10.74 -10.66
C LYS A 473 -20.11 9.61 -11.66
N SER A 474 -19.42 8.47 -11.52
CA SER A 474 -19.64 7.30 -12.38
C SER A 474 -21.02 6.68 -12.16
N GLU A 475 -21.52 6.69 -10.91
CA GLU A 475 -22.90 6.29 -10.58
C GLU A 475 -23.91 7.27 -11.17
N ASP A 476 -23.69 8.58 -10.99
CA ASP A 476 -24.56 9.63 -11.56
C ASP A 476 -24.67 9.54 -13.10
N HIS A 477 -23.63 9.02 -13.75
CA HIS A 477 -23.56 8.81 -15.19
C HIS A 477 -23.92 7.39 -15.62
N CYS A 478 -24.38 6.52 -14.70
CA CYS A 478 -24.73 5.11 -14.95
C CYS A 478 -23.60 4.27 -15.58
N VAL A 479 -22.34 4.71 -15.46
CA VAL A 479 -21.17 4.01 -16.03
C VAL A 479 -20.93 2.68 -15.30
N GLN A 480 -21.27 2.61 -14.01
CA GLN A 480 -21.19 1.36 -13.25
C GLN A 480 -22.25 0.36 -13.73
N ASP A 481 -23.48 0.83 -13.98
CA ASP A 481 -24.55 -0.02 -14.54
C ASP A 481 -24.18 -0.51 -15.95
N GLU A 482 -23.56 0.34 -16.78
CA GLU A 482 -23.03 -0.04 -18.10
C GLU A 482 -21.90 -1.08 -17.98
N LEU A 483 -21.00 -0.93 -17.01
CA LEU A 483 -19.92 -1.89 -16.75
C LEU A 483 -20.47 -3.24 -16.25
N ASP A 484 -21.39 -3.22 -15.30
CA ASP A 484 -22.02 -4.43 -14.74
C ASP A 484 -22.86 -5.15 -15.80
N SER A 485 -23.59 -4.38 -16.61
CA SER A 485 -24.27 -4.88 -17.80
C SER A 485 -23.26 -5.52 -18.76
N TRP A 486 -22.17 -4.84 -19.10
CA TRP A 486 -21.13 -5.36 -19.99
C TRP A 486 -20.48 -6.64 -19.45
N VAL A 487 -20.13 -6.70 -18.17
CA VAL A 487 -19.60 -7.91 -17.54
C VAL A 487 -20.61 -9.05 -17.59
N SER A 488 -21.88 -8.75 -17.36
CA SER A 488 -22.96 -9.75 -17.45
C SER A 488 -23.17 -10.26 -18.88
N TYR A 489 -22.89 -9.44 -19.91
CA TYR A 489 -22.99 -9.82 -21.32
C TYR A 489 -21.76 -10.57 -21.88
N LEU A 490 -20.59 -10.51 -21.22
CA LEU A 490 -19.39 -11.28 -21.63
C LEU A 490 -19.62 -12.79 -21.68
N GLY A 491 -20.54 -13.32 -20.86
CA GLY A 491 -20.91 -14.74 -20.88
C GLY A 491 -21.61 -15.15 -22.18
N ASN A 492 -22.39 -14.26 -22.81
CA ASN A 492 -23.28 -14.62 -23.92
C ASN A 492 -22.66 -14.42 -25.31
N ASP A 493 -21.89 -13.35 -25.55
CA ASP A 493 -21.41 -13.02 -26.91
C ASP A 493 -20.13 -13.76 -27.32
N CYS A 494 -19.35 -14.30 -26.38
CA CYS A 494 -18.15 -15.07 -26.72
C CYS A 494 -18.45 -16.52 -27.12
N ALA A 495 -19.63 -17.06 -26.77
CA ALA A 495 -20.03 -18.43 -27.05
C ALA A 495 -20.61 -18.64 -28.47
N GLU A 496 -21.15 -17.59 -29.12
CA GLU A 496 -21.90 -17.72 -30.37
C GLU A 496 -21.09 -17.55 -31.68
N ARG A 497 -19.75 -17.51 -31.65
CA ARG A 497 -18.96 -17.47 -32.90
C ARG A 497 -18.91 -18.86 -33.59
N PRO A 498 -19.26 -18.98 -34.88
CA PRO A 498 -19.31 -20.27 -35.59
C PRO A 498 -17.97 -21.03 -35.59
N ARG A 499 -18.03 -22.35 -35.37
CA ARG A 499 -16.91 -23.32 -35.23
C ARG A 499 -15.82 -23.32 -36.33
N ALA A 500 -15.91 -22.53 -37.41
CA ALA A 500 -15.02 -22.64 -38.57
C ALA A 500 -13.73 -21.79 -38.53
N GLU A 501 -13.55 -20.91 -37.54
CA GLU A 501 -12.38 -20.00 -37.48
C GLU A 501 -11.51 -20.16 -36.21
N ARG A 502 -11.58 -21.30 -35.52
CA ARG A 502 -10.65 -21.61 -34.42
C ARG A 502 -9.29 -22.09 -34.96
N VAL A 503 -8.39 -21.15 -35.27
CA VAL A 503 -6.96 -21.44 -35.38
C VAL A 503 -6.21 -20.68 -34.28
N GLY A 504 -5.73 -21.43 -33.29
CA GLY A 504 -4.68 -20.99 -32.37
C GLY A 504 -5.16 -20.31 -31.09
N TYR A 505 -5.69 -21.07 -30.14
CA TYR A 505 -5.59 -20.72 -28.73
C TYR A 505 -4.81 -21.82 -28.02
N GLU A 506 -3.66 -21.44 -27.47
CA GLU A 506 -2.96 -22.23 -26.47
C GLU A 506 -3.87 -22.39 -25.25
N THR A 507 -3.89 -23.61 -24.73
CA THR A 507 -4.74 -24.09 -23.65
C THR A 507 -4.67 -23.15 -22.46
N VAL A 508 -5.73 -22.38 -22.23
CA VAL A 508 -6.00 -21.77 -20.93
C VAL A 508 -6.09 -22.95 -19.96
N ASN A 509 -5.12 -23.05 -19.06
CA ASN A 509 -5.11 -24.08 -18.03
C ASN A 509 -6.43 -23.96 -17.28
N THR A 510 -7.24 -25.01 -17.33
CA THR A 510 -8.62 -25.13 -16.84
C THR A 510 -8.68 -25.11 -15.31
N GLY A 511 -8.25 -23.99 -14.70
CA GLY A 511 -8.53 -23.67 -13.31
C GLY A 511 -9.72 -22.70 -13.23
N PRO A 512 -10.66 -22.86 -12.29
CA PRO A 512 -11.92 -22.11 -12.23
C PRO A 512 -11.76 -20.68 -11.69
N LYS A 513 -10.62 -20.00 -11.94
CA LYS A 513 -10.34 -18.67 -11.36
C LYS A 513 -9.63 -17.76 -12.35
N VAL A 514 -10.27 -16.64 -12.70
CA VAL A 514 -9.56 -15.48 -13.28
C VAL A 514 -8.88 -14.72 -12.15
N VAL A 515 -7.62 -15.06 -11.89
CA VAL A 515 -6.80 -14.40 -10.86
C VAL A 515 -6.22 -13.09 -11.43
N PHE A 516 -6.82 -11.94 -11.12
CA PHE A 516 -6.19 -10.63 -11.32
C PHE A 516 -5.10 -10.37 -10.27
N ARG A 517 -3.96 -11.05 -10.41
CA ARG A 517 -2.73 -10.65 -9.72
C ARG A 517 -1.87 -9.84 -10.68
N LEU A 518 -1.18 -8.83 -10.15
CA LEU A 518 0.06 -8.32 -10.76
C LEU A 518 1.06 -9.48 -10.78
N SER A 519 1.00 -10.31 -11.82
CA SER A 519 1.95 -11.37 -12.07
C SER A 519 3.32 -10.77 -12.33
N ASP A 520 4.33 -11.47 -11.84
CA ASP A 520 5.74 -11.22 -12.11
C ASP A 520 5.92 -11.07 -13.63
N LEU A 521 6.54 -9.97 -14.08
CA LEU A 521 6.70 -9.52 -15.49
C LEU A 521 7.45 -10.50 -16.41
N THR A 522 7.65 -11.75 -15.98
CA THR A 522 8.39 -12.80 -16.68
C THR A 522 7.53 -14.02 -17.04
N LYS A 523 6.25 -14.06 -16.66
CA LYS A 523 5.32 -15.12 -17.06
C LYS A 523 3.98 -14.52 -17.47
N ASP A 524 3.77 -14.45 -18.77
CA ASP A 524 2.60 -13.88 -19.42
C ASP A 524 1.37 -14.78 -19.24
N CYS A 525 0.37 -14.28 -18.51
CA CYS A 525 -1.01 -14.80 -18.51
C CYS A 525 -2.03 -13.66 -18.65
N SER A 526 -1.61 -12.50 -19.16
CA SER A 526 -2.48 -11.31 -19.32
C SER A 526 -2.97 -11.08 -20.74
N GLU A 527 -2.49 -11.86 -21.72
CA GLU A 527 -2.80 -11.62 -23.13
C GLU A 527 -4.23 -12.01 -23.53
N THR A 528 -4.79 -13.09 -22.96
CA THR A 528 -6.14 -13.56 -23.30
C THR A 528 -7.22 -12.59 -22.82
N LEU A 529 -7.11 -12.10 -21.59
CA LEU A 529 -8.07 -11.14 -21.04
C LEU A 529 -7.88 -9.74 -21.61
N LYS A 530 -6.64 -9.33 -21.90
CA LYS A 530 -6.36 -8.10 -22.67
C LYS A 530 -6.95 -8.19 -24.08
N GLY A 531 -6.88 -9.36 -24.72
CA GLY A 531 -7.51 -9.66 -26.00
C GLY A 531 -9.02 -9.57 -25.93
N ILE A 532 -9.66 -10.22 -24.95
CA ILE A 532 -11.12 -10.17 -24.75
C ILE A 532 -11.61 -8.74 -24.43
N LEU A 533 -10.90 -8.01 -23.55
CA LEU A 533 -11.20 -6.61 -23.27
C LEU A 533 -11.03 -5.74 -24.53
N ASN A 534 -9.94 -5.92 -25.28
CA ASN A 534 -9.72 -5.19 -26.52
C ASN A 534 -10.79 -5.52 -27.58
N ASP A 535 -11.12 -6.79 -27.78
CA ASP A 535 -12.11 -7.26 -28.76
C ASP A 535 -13.54 -6.81 -28.40
N CYS A 536 -13.90 -6.78 -27.11
CA CYS A 536 -15.21 -6.31 -26.64
C CYS A 536 -15.34 -4.78 -26.63
N PHE A 537 -14.22 -4.06 -26.54
CA PHE A 537 -14.21 -2.61 -26.76
C PHE A 537 -14.04 -2.25 -28.25
N GLU A 538 -13.65 -3.20 -29.11
CA GLU A 538 -13.69 -3.09 -30.58
C GLU A 538 -15.10 -3.30 -31.15
N THR A 539 -15.99 -4.07 -30.50
CA THR A 539 -17.39 -4.24 -30.94
C THR A 539 -18.30 -3.06 -30.61
N LEU A 540 -17.86 -2.16 -29.72
CA LEU A 540 -18.40 -0.80 -29.63
C LEU A 540 -17.80 -0.01 -30.79
N ASP A 541 -18.51 0.06 -31.92
CA ASP A 541 -18.06 0.75 -33.14
C ASP A 541 -17.85 2.26 -32.86
N LEU A 542 -16.65 2.58 -32.37
CA LEU A 542 -16.12 3.91 -32.18
C LEU A 542 -14.87 3.98 -33.05
N GLU A 543 -15.09 4.43 -34.29
CA GLU A 543 -14.07 4.62 -35.32
C GLU A 543 -12.74 5.14 -34.75
N ALA A 544 -11.76 4.23 -34.74
CA ALA A 544 -10.31 4.44 -34.87
C ALA A 544 -9.53 5.22 -33.77
N LYS A 545 -8.69 4.42 -33.08
CA LYS A 545 -7.32 4.67 -32.55
C LYS A 545 -7.13 4.96 -31.04
N ASP A 546 -6.48 3.98 -30.39
CA ASP A 546 -5.44 4.11 -29.35
C ASP A 546 -5.80 4.62 -27.94
N CYS A 547 -6.92 4.19 -27.34
CA CYS A 547 -7.22 4.58 -25.96
C CYS A 547 -6.71 3.61 -24.87
N PHE A 548 -6.84 2.29 -24.99
CA PHE A 548 -6.57 1.39 -23.85
C PHE A 548 -5.08 1.26 -23.50
N GLU A 549 -4.21 1.12 -24.50
CA GLU A 549 -2.77 1.08 -24.28
C GLU A 549 -2.22 2.42 -23.79
N THR A 550 -2.82 3.53 -24.23
CA THR A 550 -2.52 4.88 -23.74
C THR A 550 -2.96 5.05 -22.29
N LEU A 551 -4.12 4.54 -21.89
CA LEU A 551 -4.63 4.59 -20.52
C LEU A 551 -3.76 3.75 -19.56
N LEU A 552 -3.35 2.55 -19.98
CA LEU A 552 -2.39 1.69 -19.26
C LEU A 552 -0.98 2.30 -19.19
N LYS A 553 -0.49 2.92 -20.27
CA LYS A 553 0.78 3.67 -20.29
C LYS A 553 0.72 4.94 -19.44
N THR A 554 -0.44 5.61 -19.36
CA THR A 554 -0.66 6.80 -18.52
C THR A 554 -0.71 6.40 -17.04
N LEU A 555 -1.41 5.32 -16.69
CA LEU A 555 -1.40 4.77 -15.33
C LEU A 555 -0.01 4.25 -14.92
N LYS A 556 0.77 3.68 -15.85
CA LYS A 556 2.19 3.34 -15.64
C LYS A 556 3.07 4.60 -15.50
N SER A 557 2.85 5.64 -16.30
CA SER A 557 3.62 6.88 -16.22
C SER A 557 3.35 7.65 -14.93
N PHE A 558 2.13 7.58 -14.38
CA PHE A 558 1.80 8.09 -13.03
C PHE A 558 2.50 7.32 -11.90
N LYS A 559 2.78 6.03 -12.09
CA LYS A 559 3.52 5.21 -11.12
C LYS A 559 5.02 5.50 -11.14
N ASP A 560 5.56 5.86 -12.30
CA ASP A 560 7.00 6.06 -12.54
C ASP A 560 7.42 7.54 -12.69
N SER A 561 6.48 8.50 -12.59
CA SER A 561 6.78 9.92 -12.60
C SER A 561 7.56 10.32 -11.34
N GLN A 562 8.78 10.84 -11.51
CA GLN A 562 9.53 11.44 -10.40
C GLN A 562 8.74 12.61 -9.82
N LYS A 563 8.61 12.64 -8.50
CA LYS A 563 8.18 13.83 -7.75
C LYS A 563 9.14 14.96 -8.07
N GLU A 564 8.74 15.89 -8.94
CA GLU A 564 9.34 17.21 -8.91
C GLU A 564 9.02 17.85 -7.56
N LYS A 565 10.09 18.31 -6.94
CA LYS A 565 10.08 19.02 -5.69
C LYS A 565 9.54 20.41 -6.03
N ASP A 566 8.37 20.76 -5.50
CA ASP A 566 7.87 22.13 -5.57
C ASP A 566 8.92 23.09 -5.00
N SER A 567 9.67 23.73 -5.88
CA SER A 567 10.26 25.03 -5.61
C SER A 567 9.26 26.06 -6.11
N SER A 568 8.28 26.40 -5.28
CA SER A 568 7.51 27.62 -5.48
C SER A 568 7.93 28.64 -4.41
N SER A 569 8.69 29.65 -4.85
CA SER A 569 8.64 30.95 -4.19
C SER A 569 7.31 31.58 -4.57
N THR A 570 6.49 31.81 -3.56
CA THR A 570 5.23 32.56 -3.61
C THR A 570 5.39 33.93 -4.25
N GLN A 571 4.51 34.26 -5.19
CA GLN A 571 3.81 35.54 -5.15
C GLN A 571 2.32 35.31 -5.43
N ASN A 572 1.52 35.49 -4.38
CA ASN A 572 0.08 35.64 -4.47
C ASN A 572 -0.25 36.91 -5.25
N THR A 573 -1.15 36.83 -6.21
CA THR A 573 -2.04 37.97 -6.48
C THR A 573 -3.46 37.45 -6.59
N SER A 574 -4.31 37.96 -5.72
CA SER A 574 -5.76 37.85 -5.70
C SER A 574 -6.38 38.31 -7.01
N ILE A 575 -7.13 37.47 -7.73
CA ILE A 575 -8.08 37.93 -8.75
C ILE A 575 -9.37 37.12 -8.66
N LEU A 576 -10.44 37.90 -8.54
CA LEU A 576 -11.86 37.62 -8.68
C LEU A 576 -12.18 36.60 -9.77
N LEU A 577 -13.26 35.86 -9.54
CA LEU A 577 -14.06 35.10 -10.53
C LEU A 577 -13.99 35.73 -11.93
N ASN A 578 -13.16 35.15 -12.81
CA ASN A 578 -13.16 35.42 -14.24
C ASN A 578 -12.97 34.08 -14.96
N ASP A 579 -13.95 33.73 -15.79
CA ASP A 579 -13.96 32.54 -16.63
C ASP A 579 -12.70 32.52 -17.52
N PRO A 580 -11.79 31.53 -17.36
CA PRO A 580 -10.53 31.42 -18.12
C PRO A 580 -10.74 31.47 -19.63
N SER A 581 -11.92 31.05 -20.10
CA SER A 581 -12.34 30.99 -21.50
C SER A 581 -12.28 32.34 -22.23
N ASN A 582 -12.52 33.46 -21.53
CA ASN A 582 -12.60 34.79 -22.15
C ASN A 582 -11.22 35.44 -22.39
N GLN A 583 -10.17 35.00 -21.69
CA GLN A 583 -8.81 35.54 -21.88
C GLN A 583 -8.15 35.00 -23.17
N LEU A 584 -8.44 33.75 -23.55
CA LEU A 584 -7.80 33.04 -24.68
C LEU A 584 -8.05 33.70 -26.05
N VAL A 585 -9.23 34.30 -26.24
CA VAL A 585 -9.66 34.89 -27.52
C VAL A 585 -9.68 36.43 -27.53
N ALA A 586 -9.39 37.09 -26.40
CA ALA A 586 -9.45 38.56 -26.28
C ALA A 586 -8.50 39.30 -27.24
N VAL A 587 -7.39 38.66 -27.60
CA VAL A 587 -6.36 39.21 -28.50
C VAL A 587 -6.82 39.23 -29.96
N VAL A 588 -7.88 38.49 -30.32
CA VAL A 588 -8.33 38.29 -31.71
C VAL A 588 -9.79 38.67 -31.96
N THR A 589 -10.51 39.08 -30.90
CA THR A 589 -11.95 39.42 -30.94
C THR A 589 -12.22 40.93 -30.83
N ASP A 590 -13.33 41.40 -31.37
CA ASP A 590 -13.82 42.77 -31.18
C ASP A 590 -14.58 42.92 -29.85
N SER A 591 -15.07 44.13 -29.56
CA SER A 591 -15.85 44.41 -28.33
C SER A 591 -17.18 43.66 -28.25
N SER A 592 -17.61 43.01 -29.33
CA SER A 592 -18.84 42.21 -29.42
C SER A 592 -18.56 40.71 -29.33
N GLY A 593 -17.29 40.30 -29.18
CA GLY A 593 -16.86 38.91 -29.11
C GLY A 593 -16.69 38.20 -30.47
N ASN A 594 -16.84 38.92 -31.59
CA ASN A 594 -16.68 38.36 -32.94
C ASN A 594 -15.23 38.52 -33.43
N TRP A 595 -14.85 37.81 -34.50
CA TRP A 595 -13.51 37.92 -35.10
C TRP A 595 -13.18 39.36 -35.52
N SER A 596 -12.07 39.90 -35.02
CA SER A 596 -11.56 41.21 -35.43
C SER A 596 -10.51 41.05 -36.54
N LEU A 597 -10.87 41.45 -37.77
CA LEU A 597 -9.95 41.40 -38.91
C LEU A 597 -8.70 42.25 -38.67
N GLU A 598 -8.84 43.39 -38.01
CA GLU A 598 -7.71 44.27 -37.68
C GLU A 598 -6.71 43.60 -36.74
N LYS A 599 -7.20 42.90 -35.71
CA LYS A 599 -6.36 42.18 -34.75
C LYS A 599 -5.71 40.94 -35.40
N LEU A 600 -6.45 40.18 -36.21
CA LEU A 600 -5.93 39.02 -36.94
C LEU A 600 -4.83 39.41 -37.94
N LEU A 601 -4.93 40.58 -38.57
CA LEU A 601 -3.92 41.10 -39.51
C LEU A 601 -2.74 41.79 -38.83
N ALA A 602 -2.61 41.76 -37.50
CA ALA A 602 -1.52 42.42 -36.78
C ALA A 602 -0.12 41.96 -37.24
N ARG A 603 0.00 40.71 -37.70
CA ARG A 603 1.25 40.12 -38.22
C ARG A 603 1.48 40.35 -39.72
N ALA A 604 0.51 40.93 -40.44
CA ALA A 604 0.62 41.21 -41.87
C ALA A 604 1.41 42.50 -42.12
N GLY A 605 2.24 42.52 -43.19
CA GLY A 605 2.99 43.72 -43.58
C GLY A 605 2.07 44.91 -43.90
N LYS A 606 2.51 46.12 -43.56
CA LYS A 606 1.71 47.38 -43.62
C LYS A 606 0.94 47.59 -44.93
N LYS A 607 1.52 47.24 -46.08
CA LYS A 607 0.87 47.32 -47.40
C LYS A 607 -0.27 46.30 -47.58
N ASN A 608 -0.09 45.07 -47.12
CA ASN A 608 -1.10 44.00 -47.23
C ASN A 608 -2.22 44.19 -46.21
N ARG A 609 -1.88 44.66 -45.01
CA ARG A 609 -2.84 44.97 -43.95
C ARG A 609 -3.83 46.05 -44.41
N GLN A 610 -3.34 47.15 -44.98
CA GLN A 610 -4.22 48.22 -45.46
C GLN A 610 -5.10 47.75 -46.63
N ALA A 611 -4.53 47.04 -47.61
CA ALA A 611 -5.27 46.54 -48.76
C ALA A 611 -6.42 45.58 -48.36
N LEU A 612 -6.17 44.67 -47.41
CA LEU A 612 -7.19 43.73 -46.94
C LEU A 612 -8.25 44.41 -46.07
N LEU A 613 -7.88 45.40 -45.25
CA LEU A 613 -8.85 46.19 -44.47
C LEU A 613 -9.78 47.04 -45.35
N ASP A 614 -9.29 47.51 -46.50
CA ASP A 614 -10.11 48.29 -47.45
C ASP A 614 -11.02 47.40 -48.32
N GLN A 615 -10.63 46.13 -48.54
CA GLN A 615 -11.32 45.19 -49.44
C GLN A 615 -12.35 44.31 -48.73
N GLU A 616 -12.01 43.78 -47.56
CA GLU A 616 -12.81 42.82 -46.80
C GLU A 616 -13.77 43.51 -45.82
N LYS A 617 -15.02 43.01 -45.74
CA LYS A 617 -16.04 43.59 -44.84
C LYS A 617 -16.05 42.94 -43.46
N ASN A 618 -15.53 41.72 -43.33
CA ASN A 618 -15.48 40.96 -42.10
C ASN A 618 -14.28 39.99 -42.13
N ALA A 619 -14.00 39.36 -40.98
CA ALA A 619 -12.85 38.46 -40.84
C ALA A 619 -13.10 37.03 -41.37
N LEU A 620 -14.33 36.70 -41.76
CA LEU A 620 -14.74 35.32 -42.04
C LEU A 620 -14.01 34.71 -43.25
N PRO A 621 -13.87 35.38 -44.41
CA PRO A 621 -13.08 34.88 -45.52
C PRO A 621 -11.62 34.60 -45.12
N PHE A 622 -11.02 35.47 -44.32
CA PHE A 622 -9.63 35.31 -43.85
C PHE A 622 -9.46 34.10 -42.94
N VAL A 623 -10.33 33.93 -41.94
CA VAL A 623 -10.31 32.79 -41.01
C VAL A 623 -10.57 31.47 -41.75
N SER A 624 -11.49 31.46 -42.72
CA SER A 624 -11.80 30.25 -43.52
C SER A 624 -10.59 29.75 -44.33
N TRP A 625 -9.78 30.65 -44.89
CA TRP A 625 -8.56 30.29 -45.62
C TRP A 625 -7.43 29.85 -44.69
N ILE A 626 -7.37 30.35 -43.45
CA ILE A 626 -6.43 29.86 -42.44
C ILE A 626 -6.79 28.42 -42.04
N ILE A 627 -8.08 28.14 -41.76
CA ILE A 627 -8.56 26.80 -41.41
C ILE A 627 -8.27 25.81 -42.55
N HIS A 628 -8.61 26.18 -43.79
CA HIS A 628 -8.29 25.38 -44.97
C HIS A 628 -6.78 25.18 -45.15
N GLY A 629 -5.99 26.23 -44.93
CA GLY A 629 -4.54 26.15 -45.04
C GLY A 629 -3.94 25.19 -44.01
N ALA A 630 -4.48 25.16 -42.79
CA ALA A 630 -4.02 24.30 -41.70
C ALA A 630 -4.41 22.83 -41.90
N SER A 631 -5.59 22.54 -42.45
CA SER A 631 -6.04 21.16 -42.70
C SER A 631 -5.25 20.45 -43.80
N GLN A 632 -4.61 21.19 -44.71
CA GLN A 632 -3.88 20.62 -45.84
C GLN A 632 -2.39 20.39 -45.53
N PRO A 633 -1.85 19.16 -45.60
CA PRO A 633 -0.47 18.86 -45.21
C PRO A 633 0.58 19.57 -46.09
N ASN A 634 0.25 19.88 -47.35
CA ASN A 634 1.16 20.48 -48.32
C ASN A 634 1.34 22.00 -48.17
N ILE A 635 0.56 22.65 -47.30
CA ILE A 635 0.60 24.11 -47.11
C ILE A 635 1.38 24.42 -45.84
N GLN A 636 2.60 24.93 -45.99
CA GLN A 636 3.49 25.23 -44.85
C GLN A 636 3.06 26.46 -44.04
N ASN A 637 2.49 27.49 -44.70
CA ASN A 637 2.11 28.74 -44.04
C ASN A 637 0.65 29.13 -44.39
N PRO A 638 -0.33 28.73 -43.55
CA PRO A 638 -1.75 29.03 -43.76
C PRO A 638 -2.05 30.54 -43.77
N TYR A 639 -1.33 31.33 -42.99
CA TYR A 639 -1.49 32.78 -42.90
C TYR A 639 -1.12 33.48 -44.22
N SER A 640 0.00 33.07 -44.83
CA SER A 640 0.43 33.61 -46.12
C SER A 640 -0.49 33.18 -47.26
N LEU A 641 -1.03 31.96 -47.21
CA LEU A 641 -2.03 31.48 -48.16
C LEU A 641 -3.30 32.34 -48.11
N ALA A 642 -3.81 32.65 -46.92
CA ALA A 642 -5.01 33.47 -46.75
C ALA A 642 -4.84 34.87 -47.36
N ILE A 643 -3.67 35.50 -47.16
CA ILE A 643 -3.35 36.79 -47.78
C ILE A 643 -3.28 36.69 -49.31
N ALA A 644 -2.66 35.63 -49.85
CA ALA A 644 -2.53 35.45 -51.29
C ALA A 644 -3.90 35.22 -51.96
N LYS A 645 -4.76 34.40 -51.36
CA LYS A 645 -6.07 34.05 -51.91
C LYS A 645 -7.06 35.21 -51.89
N LEU A 646 -7.07 36.01 -50.83
CA LEU A 646 -7.94 37.19 -50.75
C LEU A 646 -7.47 38.36 -51.64
N LYS A 647 -6.18 38.43 -51.98
CA LYS A 647 -5.69 39.37 -53.00
C LYS A 647 -6.12 38.99 -54.40
N GLU A 648 -6.18 37.70 -54.69
CA GLU A 648 -6.58 37.15 -55.98
C GLU A 648 -8.11 37.24 -56.16
N ASN A 649 -8.87 36.87 -55.13
CA ASN A 649 -10.32 36.89 -55.10
C ASN A 649 -10.83 37.50 -53.79
N PRO A 650 -11.03 38.84 -53.74
CA PRO A 650 -11.53 39.50 -52.55
C PRO A 650 -12.92 39.00 -52.17
N ARG A 651 -13.18 38.88 -50.86
CA ARG A 651 -14.47 38.48 -50.24
C ARG A 651 -14.91 37.04 -50.49
N VAL A 652 -14.04 36.20 -51.03
CA VAL A 652 -14.34 34.79 -51.27
C VAL A 652 -13.61 33.93 -50.23
N GLY A 653 -14.38 33.25 -49.38
CA GLY A 653 -13.86 32.28 -48.41
C GLY A 653 -13.46 30.94 -49.04
N ALA A 654 -12.85 30.07 -48.25
CA ALA A 654 -12.41 28.75 -48.72
C ALA A 654 -13.55 27.77 -49.03
N GLY A 655 -14.80 28.09 -48.61
CA GLY A 655 -15.96 27.24 -48.80
C GLY A 655 -16.01 26.02 -47.87
N GLY A 656 -17.11 25.27 -47.96
CA GLY A 656 -17.26 23.96 -47.32
C GLY A 656 -17.17 23.98 -45.79
N ALA A 657 -16.50 22.97 -45.23
CA ALA A 657 -16.34 22.83 -43.78
C ALA A 657 -15.51 23.97 -43.16
N SER A 658 -14.54 24.52 -43.91
CA SER A 658 -13.65 25.59 -43.42
C SER A 658 -14.40 26.91 -43.23
N GLU A 659 -15.35 27.21 -44.12
CA GLU A 659 -16.20 28.39 -43.98
C GLU A 659 -17.23 28.24 -42.86
N ARG A 660 -17.78 27.03 -42.68
CA ARG A 660 -18.69 26.74 -41.55
C ARG A 660 -17.99 26.83 -40.20
N LEU A 661 -16.75 26.34 -40.09
CA LEU A 661 -15.93 26.52 -38.88
C LEU A 661 -15.47 27.97 -38.69
N ALA A 662 -15.29 28.76 -39.74
CA ALA A 662 -14.99 30.18 -39.60
C ALA A 662 -16.20 31.00 -39.11
N ALA A 663 -17.42 30.49 -39.32
CA ALA A 663 -18.67 31.14 -38.94
C ALA A 663 -19.09 30.90 -37.48
N ILE A 664 -18.49 29.92 -36.78
CA ILE A 664 -18.75 29.72 -35.34
C ILE A 664 -18.07 30.82 -34.52
N GLN A 665 -18.51 30.98 -33.27
CA GLN A 665 -17.93 31.99 -32.40
C GLN A 665 -16.45 31.68 -32.12
N PRO A 666 -15.56 32.70 -32.06
CA PRO A 666 -14.13 32.50 -31.84
C PRO A 666 -13.80 31.65 -30.62
N ARG A 667 -14.60 31.78 -29.55
CA ARG A 667 -14.51 30.96 -28.33
C ARG A 667 -14.79 29.48 -28.57
N ASP A 668 -15.74 29.17 -29.45
CA ASP A 668 -16.15 27.80 -29.73
C ASP A 668 -15.09 27.14 -30.61
N LEU A 669 -14.52 27.87 -31.57
CA LEU A 669 -13.36 27.40 -32.34
C LEU A 669 -12.12 27.18 -31.46
N ALA A 670 -11.85 28.10 -30.52
CA ALA A 670 -10.75 27.95 -29.57
C ALA A 670 -10.94 26.70 -28.69
N ARG A 671 -12.16 26.42 -28.23
CA ARG A 671 -12.48 25.19 -27.49
C ARG A 671 -12.27 23.93 -28.32
N LEU A 672 -12.65 23.91 -29.61
CA LEU A 672 -12.38 22.78 -30.49
C LEU A 672 -10.86 22.56 -30.67
N ILE A 673 -10.08 23.64 -30.77
CA ILE A 673 -8.62 23.57 -30.82
C ILE A 673 -8.05 23.02 -29.50
N GLU A 674 -8.48 23.52 -28.34
CA GLU A 674 -8.03 23.02 -27.04
C GLU A 674 -8.38 21.54 -26.82
N GLN A 675 -9.61 21.15 -27.12
CA GLN A 675 -10.06 19.76 -27.05
C GLN A 675 -9.15 18.85 -27.88
N SER A 676 -8.70 19.29 -29.07
CA SER A 676 -7.79 18.50 -29.90
C SER A 676 -6.40 18.22 -29.28
N PHE A 677 -6.01 18.97 -28.24
CA PHE A 677 -4.81 18.73 -27.45
C PHE A 677 -5.07 17.91 -26.17
N THR A 678 -6.34 17.63 -25.86
CA THR A 678 -6.75 16.74 -24.75
C THR A 678 -6.95 15.30 -25.24
N PHE A 679 -7.28 14.39 -24.33
CA PHE A 679 -7.53 12.98 -24.66
C PHE A 679 -8.79 12.75 -25.52
N TYR A 680 -9.67 13.75 -25.66
CA TYR A 680 -10.92 13.65 -26.42
C TYR A 680 -10.83 14.40 -27.76
N SER A 681 -11.11 13.74 -28.88
CA SER A 681 -11.20 14.43 -30.18
C SER A 681 -12.51 15.22 -30.28
N PRO A 682 -12.51 16.46 -30.83
CA PRO A 682 -13.72 17.26 -30.91
C PRO A 682 -14.84 16.53 -31.68
N THR A 683 -16.07 16.62 -31.15
CA THR A 683 -17.25 15.95 -31.72
C THR A 683 -17.90 16.72 -32.87
N ASP A 684 -17.44 17.95 -33.15
CA ASP A 684 -17.96 18.76 -34.26
C ASP A 684 -17.71 18.10 -35.63
N GLN A 685 -18.77 17.93 -36.40
CA GLN A 685 -18.74 17.24 -37.69
C GLN A 685 -17.83 17.93 -38.72
N ASN A 686 -17.79 19.28 -38.73
CA ASN A 686 -16.96 20.03 -39.66
C ASN A 686 -15.48 19.99 -39.26
N TRP A 687 -15.21 19.96 -37.95
CA TRP A 687 -13.86 19.74 -37.41
C TRP A 687 -13.32 18.37 -37.81
N ARG A 688 -14.10 17.29 -37.61
CA ARG A 688 -13.70 15.93 -38.00
C ARG A 688 -13.45 15.80 -39.50
N MET A 689 -14.31 16.38 -40.34
CA MET A 689 -14.11 16.37 -41.80
C MET A 689 -12.78 16.99 -42.25
N LEU A 690 -12.21 17.93 -41.50
CA LEU A 690 -10.98 18.63 -41.88
C LEU A 690 -9.74 18.16 -41.13
N PHE A 691 -9.88 17.68 -39.89
CA PHE A 691 -8.76 17.42 -39.00
C PHE A 691 -8.70 15.98 -38.45
N ALA A 692 -9.56 15.06 -38.89
CA ALA A 692 -9.55 13.66 -38.42
C ALA A 692 -8.17 12.98 -38.59
N GLU A 693 -7.44 13.28 -39.67
CA GLU A 693 -6.11 12.73 -39.94
C GLU A 693 -4.97 13.75 -39.73
N ALA A 694 -5.28 14.95 -39.22
CA ALA A 694 -4.29 16.01 -39.09
C ALA A 694 -3.38 15.78 -37.87
N LYS A 695 -2.06 15.83 -38.08
CA LYS A 695 -1.07 15.78 -36.98
C LYS A 695 -1.25 16.97 -36.03
N ARG A 696 -0.98 16.76 -34.72
CA ARG A 696 -1.09 17.81 -33.67
C ARG A 696 -0.32 19.10 -34.02
N ASP A 697 0.83 18.98 -34.68
CA ASP A 697 1.61 20.13 -35.14
C ASP A 697 0.84 21.04 -36.10
N ARG A 698 -0.05 20.48 -36.94
CA ARG A 698 -0.91 21.24 -37.87
C ARG A 698 -1.97 22.05 -37.13
N ILE A 699 -2.52 21.49 -36.06
CA ILE A 699 -3.51 22.16 -35.23
C ILE A 699 -2.84 23.26 -34.39
N ARG A 700 -1.57 23.06 -34.00
CA ARG A 700 -0.75 24.11 -33.38
C ARG A 700 -0.50 25.27 -34.35
N ILE A 701 -0.15 24.95 -35.61
CA ILE A 701 -0.02 25.96 -36.68
C ILE A 701 -1.34 26.72 -36.90
N LEU A 702 -2.50 26.07 -36.77
CA LEU A 702 -3.81 26.74 -36.84
C LEU A 702 -3.97 27.77 -35.70
N ALA A 703 -3.72 27.36 -34.45
CA ALA A 703 -3.79 28.23 -33.28
C ALA A 703 -2.84 29.44 -33.43
N ASP A 704 -1.59 29.16 -33.84
CA ASP A 704 -0.56 30.18 -34.03
C ASP A 704 -0.92 31.15 -35.17
N ALA A 705 -1.46 30.64 -36.29
CA ALA A 705 -1.87 31.47 -37.43
C ALA A 705 -3.06 32.36 -37.09
N LEU A 706 -3.98 31.90 -36.23
CA LEU A 706 -5.09 32.70 -35.72
C LEU A 706 -4.66 33.66 -34.60
N GLY A 707 -3.49 33.47 -33.99
CA GLY A 707 -2.98 34.31 -32.90
C GLY A 707 -3.66 34.02 -31.55
N LEU A 708 -4.17 32.80 -31.37
CA LEU A 708 -4.76 32.35 -30.12
C LEU A 708 -3.66 32.04 -29.10
N VAL A 709 -3.82 32.51 -27.86
CA VAL A 709 -2.91 32.18 -26.75
C VAL A 709 -3.52 30.98 -26.04
N LEU A 710 -2.98 29.79 -26.25
CA LEU A 710 -3.44 28.56 -25.61
C LEU A 710 -2.43 28.16 -24.53
N ASP A 711 -2.91 27.80 -23.33
CA ASP A 711 -2.07 27.40 -22.19
C ASP A 711 -1.63 25.92 -22.33
N ILE A 712 -0.86 25.63 -23.39
CA ILE A 712 -0.42 24.28 -23.73
C ILE A 712 0.97 24.07 -23.10
N LYS A 713 1.04 23.27 -22.03
CA LYS A 713 2.32 22.88 -21.40
C LYS A 713 3.19 22.13 -22.41
N GLU A 714 4.38 22.66 -22.69
CA GLU A 714 5.33 22.06 -23.61
C GLU A 714 5.97 20.81 -23.02
N GLU A 715 5.73 19.64 -23.61
CA GLU A 715 6.68 18.51 -23.54
C GLU A 715 7.92 18.89 -24.36
N THR A 716 8.86 19.61 -23.75
CA THR A 716 10.14 19.94 -24.38
C THR A 716 11.13 18.78 -24.23
N GLY A 717 11.39 18.16 -25.37
CA GLY A 717 12.55 17.31 -25.63
C GLY A 717 12.34 15.86 -25.22
N TRP A 718 12.46 14.96 -26.18
CA TRP A 718 13.47 13.90 -26.22
C TRP A 718 13.45 13.41 -27.66
N MET A 719 14.41 13.86 -28.47
CA MET A 719 15.02 13.16 -29.61
C MET A 719 15.87 14.17 -30.40
N SER A 720 17.15 14.24 -30.06
CA SER A 720 18.26 14.50 -30.98
C SER A 720 19.58 14.17 -30.26
N ASN A 721 20.17 13.05 -30.68
CA ASN A 721 21.43 12.39 -30.29
C ASN A 721 21.48 11.63 -28.95
#